data_AF-A0A7C8MS27-F1
#
_entry.id   AF-A0A7C8MS27-F1
#
_cell.length_a   1.000
_cell.length_b   1.000
_cell.length_c   1.000
_cell.angle_alpha   90.00
_cell.angle_beta   90.00
_cell.angle_gamma   90.00
#
_symmetry.space_group_name_H-M   'P 1'
#
loop_
_entity.id
_entity.type
_entity.pdbx_description
1 polymer ?
#
loop_
_entity_poly.entity_id
_entity_poly.type
_entity_poly.pdbx_seq_one_letter_code
_entity_poly.pdbx_strand_id
1 'polypeptide(L)'
;MGNANRLADDAKSLIRTALENYTDKYGLGAMSVAAYDTAWVAMVTKVVDGQKQWLFPECFEYVLSTQSEDGGWTIGSGAQIDGILNTAGPLLALKRHHAEPLQLQHDAQDLASRIEKATASLRSQLSAWDVSTTEHVGFEIIVPAMLELLEKEDPSLVFEFTALHSLESFIGKLDFDKVKHHRVHGSMLGSPSSTAAYMMHSSEWDDESEEYLRHVIKFAAGRGSGAVPSAFPSTHFEITWMLSTLLRAGFTQADLEGEELTKMLDILSHSFEVEKGVLGFAPFFEADVDDTAKTISSLNMLGRPVSPKTLIEVFEADTHFRTYAGERDPSPTANCNALLALLHQPDVSLFSTQIHKVAKFLVDFWWKADGKIVDKWNTCYLYPSVLIVEAFVDILNLIEQDKLPGVFDEDLQSRLAVAVFQACFRPLLDQQADGSWNQSIEETAYGVLILSEARRVCFFNDLRQPLDEAIARGVAFIQSIKERPLNYIWIEKVSYASRLLTDSYVLAALKASSSAPTGDATIGSSLWQNVSSSSLDKHVKLFAKAELFSPHPEWELRGSMIEAVLLKPLLIKRRLEVFQRQGMQEDKYFDLIPLFWTSPNNRARTFASASFLYEVSLLSMLTYQVDEFMEAVAAPAFQGRISELRQLVWTVLPEEPVEAAVTKEQNGHANGNGSSSPQDDVLATLKGFKKYCFENPLVKTASAADQKTLERELRTYLLAQVQQEEDSARFRQQRESEKPGAGSTSTFYNWARSTGADNVSGPFAWAFIGCLLSSTLTPGGGGKDVFPTAGEKYVAADVYRHLATMARIYNDLGSIRRDQEEGALNSVNFPEFVSHESVESKKQVLHTLGEYEYSCLKLAFNQLEDLRRKGAESSKDVAAARLSKRRMDVWSMFLDQVVLFDQIYVIKDLSSHHIVQENGN
;
A
#
# COMPACT_ATOMS: atom_id res chain seq x y z
N MET A 1 6.41 -29.79 26.12
CA MET A 1 6.76 -29.21 27.44
C MET A 1 8.16 -28.60 27.48
N GLY A 2 9.21 -29.22 26.91
CA GLY A 2 10.57 -28.63 26.95
C GLY A 2 10.77 -27.29 26.21
N ASN A 3 10.10 -27.06 25.07
CA ASN A 3 10.30 -25.83 24.28
C ASN A 3 9.51 -24.61 24.82
N ALA A 4 8.31 -24.83 25.36
CA ALA A 4 7.48 -23.76 25.93
C ALA A 4 8.08 -23.17 27.20
N ASN A 5 8.64 -24.03 28.09
CA ASN A 5 9.35 -23.57 29.27
C ASN A 5 10.61 -22.77 28.90
N ARG A 6 11.35 -23.21 27.86
CA ARG A 6 12.52 -22.49 27.35
C ARG A 6 12.17 -21.09 26.83
N LEU A 7 11.08 -20.94 26.06
CA LEU A 7 10.64 -19.62 25.58
C LEU A 7 10.22 -18.69 26.72
N ALA A 8 9.56 -19.22 27.77
CA ALA A 8 9.24 -18.45 28.96
C ALA A 8 10.50 -17.99 29.71
N ASP A 9 11.49 -18.87 29.86
CA ASP A 9 12.79 -18.53 30.46
C ASP A 9 13.54 -17.46 29.64
N ASP A 10 13.54 -17.58 28.31
CA ASP A 10 14.13 -16.59 27.40
C ASP A 10 13.42 -15.23 27.50
N ALA A 11 12.09 -15.22 27.60
CA ALA A 11 11.29 -14.00 27.80
C ALA A 11 11.58 -13.32 29.15
N LYS A 12 11.69 -14.10 30.23
CA LYS A 12 12.11 -13.57 31.55
C LYS A 12 13.53 -13.00 31.51
N SER A 13 14.44 -13.67 30.79
CA SER A 13 15.80 -13.17 30.59
C SER A 13 15.81 -11.84 29.82
N LEU A 14 14.94 -11.68 28.82
CA LEU A 14 14.79 -10.44 28.07
C LEU A 14 14.27 -9.30 28.97
N ILE A 15 13.23 -9.56 29.78
CA ILE A 15 12.69 -8.60 30.76
C ILE A 15 13.78 -8.15 31.75
N ARG A 16 14.59 -9.09 32.25
CA ARG A 16 15.72 -8.75 33.12
C ARG A 16 16.75 -7.88 32.42
N THR A 17 17.15 -8.28 31.20
CA THR A 17 18.15 -7.56 30.40
C THR A 17 17.71 -6.12 30.14
N ALA A 18 16.42 -5.89 29.87
CA ALA A 18 15.86 -4.55 29.67
C ALA A 18 16.07 -3.63 30.90
N LEU A 19 15.99 -4.17 32.12
CA LEU A 19 16.19 -3.38 33.35
C LEU A 19 17.63 -3.32 33.87
N GLU A 20 18.59 -4.03 33.27
CA GLU A 20 19.98 -4.10 33.77
C GLU A 20 20.63 -2.72 33.94
N ASN A 21 20.28 -1.76 33.07
CA ASN A 21 20.82 -0.39 33.10
C ASN A 21 19.79 0.67 33.49
N TYR A 22 18.64 0.27 34.05
CA TYR A 22 17.60 1.21 34.46
C TYR A 22 18.04 2.04 35.67
N THR A 23 17.73 3.34 35.66
CA THR A 23 17.85 4.21 36.84
C THR A 23 16.55 4.97 37.11
N ASP A 24 16.23 5.25 38.38
CA ASP A 24 14.98 5.94 38.73
C ASP A 24 14.92 7.38 38.19
N LYS A 25 16.08 8.03 38.00
CA LYS A 25 16.16 9.40 37.46
C LYS A 25 16.11 9.44 35.93
N TYR A 26 16.75 8.50 35.25
CA TYR A 26 16.99 8.59 33.81
C TYR A 26 16.40 7.43 33.00
N GLY A 27 15.71 6.47 33.61
CA GLY A 27 15.05 5.38 32.91
C GLY A 27 16.01 4.37 32.27
N LEU A 28 15.58 3.76 31.17
CA LEU A 28 16.35 2.83 30.33
C LEU A 28 16.25 3.22 28.84
N GLY A 29 17.14 2.69 27.99
CA GLY A 29 17.05 2.81 26.53
C GLY A 29 18.04 1.92 25.79
N ALA A 30 17.58 1.16 24.79
CA ALA A 30 18.35 0.21 23.99
C ALA A 30 18.39 0.53 22.48
N MET A 31 17.93 1.72 22.06
CA MET A 31 18.06 2.22 20.69
C MET A 31 19.53 2.27 20.24
N SER A 32 19.79 1.87 19.01
CA SER A 32 21.13 1.91 18.39
C SER A 32 21.71 3.32 18.34
N VAL A 33 23.02 3.41 18.26
CA VAL A 33 23.75 4.68 18.12
C VAL A 33 23.47 5.34 16.76
N ALA A 34 23.50 6.68 16.74
CA ALA A 34 23.32 7.48 15.52
C ALA A 34 24.57 8.35 15.28
N ALA A 35 25.12 8.30 14.06
CA ALA A 35 26.28 9.11 13.69
C ALA A 35 25.94 10.61 13.70
N TYR A 36 24.71 10.95 13.29
CA TYR A 36 24.17 12.31 13.36
C TYR A 36 24.22 12.90 14.80
N ASP A 37 23.60 12.24 15.77
CA ASP A 37 23.60 12.71 17.17
C ASP A 37 24.99 12.69 17.80
N THR A 38 25.80 11.67 17.50
CA THR A 38 27.18 11.57 18.00
C THR A 38 28.03 12.75 17.52
N ALA A 39 27.85 13.19 16.27
CA ALA A 39 28.55 14.36 15.75
C ALA A 39 28.14 15.67 16.45
N TRP A 40 26.86 15.81 16.83
CA TRP A 40 26.40 16.97 17.60
C TRP A 40 27.04 17.03 19.00
N VAL A 41 27.10 15.90 19.70
CA VAL A 41 27.77 15.82 21.01
C VAL A 41 29.27 16.10 20.90
N ALA A 42 29.91 15.67 19.81
CA ALA A 42 31.33 15.96 19.55
C ALA A 42 31.66 17.46 19.43
N MET A 43 30.66 18.32 19.20
CA MET A 43 30.84 19.77 19.03
C MET A 43 30.59 20.58 20.31
N VAL A 44 30.28 19.94 21.44
CA VAL A 44 30.05 20.65 22.71
C VAL A 44 31.39 21.15 23.27
N THR A 45 31.49 22.43 23.62
CA THR A 45 32.68 23.00 24.27
C THR A 45 32.38 23.51 25.67
N LYS A 46 33.31 23.35 26.60
CA LYS A 46 33.24 23.91 27.95
C LYS A 46 34.56 24.60 28.31
N VAL A 47 34.49 25.68 29.09
CA VAL A 47 35.68 26.27 29.72
C VAL A 47 35.95 25.54 31.02
N VAL A 48 37.07 24.80 31.08
CA VAL A 48 37.54 24.10 32.28
C VAL A 48 38.88 24.68 32.67
N ASP A 49 39.00 25.11 33.93
CA ASP A 49 40.19 25.81 34.45
C ASP A 49 40.66 27.00 33.59
N GLY A 50 39.70 27.72 33.00
CA GLY A 50 39.96 28.87 32.12
C GLY A 50 40.35 28.53 30.68
N GLN A 51 40.37 27.25 30.29
CA GLN A 51 40.65 26.80 28.93
C GLN A 51 39.40 26.21 28.26
N LYS A 52 39.08 26.69 27.05
CA LYS A 52 38.02 26.12 26.21
C LYS A 52 38.51 24.77 25.67
N GLN A 53 37.72 23.71 25.88
CA GLN A 53 38.00 22.37 25.38
C GLN A 53 36.72 21.75 24.81
N TRP A 54 36.86 20.81 23.87
CA TRP A 54 35.77 19.91 23.47
C TRP A 54 35.39 19.06 24.69
N LEU A 55 34.13 19.06 25.10
CA LEU A 55 33.74 18.41 26.35
C LEU A 55 33.70 16.88 26.23
N PHE A 56 33.45 16.37 25.02
CA PHE A 56 33.28 14.94 24.71
C PHE A 56 34.17 14.52 23.53
N PRO A 57 35.51 14.57 23.66
CA PRO A 57 36.43 14.26 22.57
C PRO A 57 36.26 12.84 22.01
N GLU A 58 35.83 11.87 22.83
CA GLU A 58 35.55 10.50 22.42
C GLU A 58 34.47 10.39 21.32
N CYS A 59 33.51 11.33 21.28
CA CYS A 59 32.50 11.37 20.24
C CYS A 59 33.11 11.72 18.88
N PHE A 60 34.12 12.59 18.86
CA PHE A 60 34.83 12.97 17.64
C PHE A 60 35.69 11.82 17.10
N GLU A 61 36.37 11.10 17.99
CA GLU A 61 37.14 9.89 17.62
C GLU A 61 36.24 8.82 17.01
N TYR A 62 35.03 8.64 17.58
CA TYR A 62 34.04 7.73 17.01
C TYR A 62 33.67 8.14 15.59
N VAL A 63 33.35 9.42 15.36
CA VAL A 63 33.05 9.95 14.03
C VAL A 63 34.20 9.68 13.05
N LEU A 64 35.45 9.98 13.41
CA LEU A 64 36.61 9.73 12.55
C LEU A 64 36.79 8.26 12.18
N SER A 65 36.59 7.36 13.15
CA SER A 65 36.81 5.92 12.97
C SER A 65 35.72 5.21 12.16
N THR A 66 34.55 5.84 11.98
CA THR A 66 33.36 5.23 11.38
C THR A 66 33.00 5.77 9.99
N GLN A 67 33.81 6.67 9.44
CA GLN A 67 33.62 7.16 8.07
C GLN A 67 33.79 6.03 7.05
N SER A 68 32.83 5.86 6.14
CA SER A 68 32.89 4.87 5.06
C SER A 68 33.85 5.29 3.95
N GLU A 69 34.21 4.35 3.07
CA GLU A 69 35.15 4.59 1.97
C GLU A 69 34.67 5.65 0.98
N ASP A 70 33.36 5.75 0.77
CA ASP A 70 32.71 6.77 -0.07
C ASP A 70 32.65 8.16 0.60
N GLY A 71 33.09 8.28 1.85
CA GLY A 71 33.13 9.52 2.63
C GLY A 71 31.92 9.77 3.51
N GLY A 72 30.85 8.97 3.41
CA GLY A 72 29.63 9.10 4.21
C GLY A 72 29.72 8.42 5.58
N TRP A 73 28.57 8.39 6.28
CA TRP A 73 28.33 7.51 7.44
C TRP A 73 26.99 6.81 7.22
N THR A 74 26.95 5.88 6.27
CA THR A 74 25.75 5.10 6.00
C THR A 74 25.74 3.87 6.92
N ILE A 75 24.88 3.87 7.94
CA ILE A 75 24.62 2.69 8.77
C ILE A 75 23.27 2.10 8.32
N GLY A 76 23.29 0.87 7.80
CA GLY A 76 22.10 0.21 7.25
C GLY A 76 21.77 0.63 5.81
N SER A 77 20.83 -0.08 5.18
CA SER A 77 20.52 0.03 3.74
C SER A 77 19.13 0.60 3.42
N GLY A 78 18.49 1.32 4.36
CA GLY A 78 17.04 1.59 4.31
C GLY A 78 16.63 2.86 3.55
N ALA A 79 16.92 4.05 4.11
CA ALA A 79 16.37 5.31 3.63
C ALA A 79 17.47 6.30 3.19
N GLN A 80 17.22 7.04 2.10
CA GLN A 80 18.18 8.01 1.54
C GLN A 80 18.52 9.14 2.53
N ILE A 81 17.53 9.57 3.33
CA ILE A 81 17.68 10.61 4.33
C ILE A 81 18.65 10.25 5.45
N ASP A 82 18.75 8.96 5.81
CA ASP A 82 19.69 8.48 6.83
C ASP A 82 21.12 8.77 6.40
N GLY A 83 21.44 8.49 5.14
CA GLY A 83 22.74 8.82 4.59
C GLY A 83 23.01 10.32 4.62
N ILE A 84 22.02 11.14 4.23
CA ILE A 84 22.16 12.60 4.16
C ILE A 84 22.46 13.17 5.54
N LEU A 85 21.64 12.85 6.55
CA LEU A 85 21.80 13.38 7.90
C LEU A 85 23.03 12.80 8.59
N ASN A 86 23.22 11.47 8.54
CA ASN A 86 24.42 10.86 9.11
C ASN A 86 25.70 11.29 8.40
N THR A 87 25.67 11.87 7.19
CA THR A 87 26.86 12.47 6.58
C THR A 87 27.00 13.96 6.93
N ALA A 88 25.90 14.72 6.94
CA ALA A 88 25.90 16.15 7.20
C ALA A 88 26.38 16.49 8.62
N GLY A 89 25.91 15.74 9.64
CA GLY A 89 26.31 15.93 11.04
C GLY A 89 27.82 15.77 11.24
N PRO A 90 28.39 14.60 10.94
CA PRO A 90 29.83 14.36 10.91
C PRO A 90 30.63 15.35 10.09
N LEU A 91 30.19 15.73 8.88
CA LEU A 91 30.90 16.72 8.06
C LEU A 91 31.02 18.07 8.79
N LEU A 92 29.95 18.51 9.45
CA LEU A 92 29.95 19.73 10.25
C LEU A 92 30.94 19.63 11.42
N ALA A 93 30.93 18.50 12.14
CA ALA A 93 31.87 18.24 13.23
C ALA A 93 33.32 18.24 12.73
N LEU A 94 33.64 17.57 11.61
CA LEU A 94 34.97 17.57 11.00
C LEU A 94 35.43 18.98 10.65
N LYS A 95 34.56 19.81 10.03
CA LYS A 95 34.89 21.21 9.68
C LYS A 95 35.21 22.04 10.92
N ARG A 96 34.42 21.93 12.00
CA ARG A 96 34.64 22.68 13.24
C ARG A 96 35.89 22.25 14.01
N HIS A 97 36.14 20.95 14.09
CA HIS A 97 37.37 20.42 14.71
C HIS A 97 38.62 20.73 13.89
N HIS A 98 38.51 20.79 12.56
CA HIS A 98 39.60 21.26 11.69
C HIS A 98 39.89 22.75 11.89
N ALA A 99 38.85 23.57 12.11
CA ALA A 99 38.99 25.01 12.37
C ALA A 99 39.53 25.30 13.79
N GLU A 100 39.06 24.56 14.81
CA GLU A 100 39.47 24.69 16.21
C GLU A 100 39.85 23.32 16.81
N PRO A 101 41.11 22.84 16.67
CA PRO A 101 41.51 21.53 17.20
C PRO A 101 41.44 21.41 18.73
N LEU A 102 41.56 22.53 19.46
CA LEU A 102 41.60 22.60 20.93
C LEU A 102 42.58 21.58 21.54
N GLN A 103 42.11 20.67 22.39
CA GLN A 103 42.95 19.68 23.08
C GLN A 103 43.31 18.45 22.24
N LEU A 104 42.81 18.34 21.00
CA LEU A 104 43.00 17.18 20.14
C LEU A 104 44.13 17.37 19.13
N GLN A 105 44.86 16.30 18.82
CA GLN A 105 45.99 16.30 17.90
C GLN A 105 45.77 15.29 16.77
N HIS A 106 45.20 15.76 15.66
CA HIS A 106 44.97 14.98 14.44
C HIS A 106 45.82 15.50 13.28
N ASP A 107 46.09 14.64 12.28
CA ASP A 107 46.73 15.04 11.03
C ASP A 107 45.76 15.92 10.22
N ALA A 108 46.12 17.19 10.03
CA ALA A 108 45.31 18.15 9.27
C ALA A 108 45.09 17.71 7.82
N GLN A 109 46.02 16.97 7.22
CA GLN A 109 45.94 16.52 5.83
C GLN A 109 44.98 15.34 5.69
N ASP A 110 44.98 14.41 6.66
CA ASP A 110 43.98 13.35 6.75
C ASP A 110 42.58 13.94 6.96
N LEU A 111 42.44 14.88 7.90
CA LEU A 111 41.16 15.53 8.19
C LEU A 111 40.61 16.30 7.00
N ALA A 112 41.44 17.02 6.24
CA ALA A 112 41.05 17.70 5.01
C ALA A 112 40.56 16.72 3.93
N SER A 113 41.26 15.59 3.74
CA SER A 113 40.85 14.51 2.82
C SER A 113 39.48 13.92 3.21
N ARG A 114 39.25 13.70 4.51
CA ARG A 114 37.96 13.21 5.03
C ARG A 114 36.82 14.19 4.80
N ILE A 115 37.06 15.48 4.98
CA ILE A 115 36.10 16.56 4.70
C ILE A 115 35.74 16.59 3.21
N GLU A 116 36.73 16.47 2.31
CA GLU A 116 36.49 16.46 0.87
C GLU A 116 35.61 15.28 0.45
N LYS A 117 35.91 14.07 0.93
CA LYS A 117 35.11 12.86 0.67
C LYS A 117 33.69 12.99 1.22
N ALA A 118 33.54 13.45 2.46
CA ALA A 118 32.22 13.66 3.06
C ALA A 118 31.39 14.71 2.31
N THR A 119 32.03 15.78 1.84
CA THR A 119 31.37 16.81 1.00
C THR A 119 30.91 16.23 -0.34
N ALA A 120 31.74 15.42 -1.00
CA ALA A 120 31.39 14.76 -2.26
C ALA A 120 30.23 13.75 -2.07
N SER A 121 30.28 12.95 -1.00
CA SER A 121 29.23 12.00 -0.64
C SER A 121 27.91 12.71 -0.38
N LEU A 122 27.90 13.75 0.47
CA LEU A 122 26.70 14.51 0.79
C LEU A 122 26.07 15.15 -0.45
N ARG A 123 26.88 15.73 -1.36
CA ARG A 123 26.40 16.28 -2.64
C ARG A 123 25.74 15.22 -3.52
N SER A 124 26.35 14.04 -3.61
CA SER A 124 25.80 12.91 -4.37
C SER A 124 24.45 12.47 -3.78
N GLN A 125 24.38 12.32 -2.46
CA GLN A 125 23.18 11.87 -1.77
C GLN A 125 22.02 12.89 -1.90
N LEU A 126 22.29 14.18 -1.70
CA LEU A 126 21.30 15.25 -1.90
C LEU A 126 20.80 15.30 -3.36
N SER A 127 21.67 15.03 -4.33
CA SER A 127 21.28 15.04 -5.76
C SER A 127 20.35 13.89 -6.15
N ALA A 128 20.40 12.79 -5.40
CA ALA A 128 19.62 11.58 -5.63
C ALA A 128 18.37 11.47 -4.74
N TRP A 129 18.14 12.44 -3.86
CA TRP A 129 17.12 12.36 -2.81
C TRP A 129 15.68 12.51 -3.35
N ASP A 130 14.84 11.49 -3.13
CA ASP A 130 13.39 11.58 -3.30
C ASP A 130 12.73 12.09 -2.01
N VAL A 131 12.53 13.41 -1.95
CA VAL A 131 11.85 14.07 -0.84
C VAL A 131 10.43 13.52 -0.63
N SER A 132 9.74 13.07 -1.70
CA SER A 132 8.34 12.62 -1.65
C SER A 132 8.11 11.29 -0.93
N THR A 133 9.19 10.56 -0.62
CA THR A 133 9.15 9.28 0.11
C THR A 133 9.79 9.37 1.48
N THR A 134 10.20 10.57 1.89
CA THR A 134 10.88 10.76 3.17
C THR A 134 9.84 10.99 4.25
N GLU A 135 9.84 10.14 5.26
CA GLU A 135 8.88 10.17 6.37
C GLU A 135 9.57 10.49 7.72
N HIS A 136 10.89 10.65 7.73
CA HIS A 136 11.71 10.82 8.93
C HIS A 136 11.36 12.05 9.75
N VAL A 137 11.44 11.93 11.07
CA VAL A 137 10.96 12.97 11.99
C VAL A 137 11.73 14.26 11.77
N GLY A 138 11.00 15.33 11.44
CA GLY A 138 11.59 16.65 11.26
C GLY A 138 12.57 16.73 10.08
N PHE A 139 12.59 15.81 9.11
CA PHE A 139 13.55 15.91 8.01
C PHE A 139 13.40 17.23 7.22
N GLU A 140 12.17 17.73 7.06
CA GLU A 140 11.81 19.01 6.42
C GLU A 140 12.45 20.23 7.11
N ILE A 141 13.04 19.99 8.28
CA ILE A 141 13.58 20.98 9.22
C ILE A 141 15.07 20.75 9.41
N ILE A 142 15.44 19.51 9.73
CA ILE A 142 16.80 19.13 10.08
C ILE A 142 17.71 19.29 8.87
N VAL A 143 17.29 18.80 7.68
CA VAL A 143 18.14 18.89 6.49
C VAL A 143 18.42 20.35 6.13
N PRO A 144 17.42 21.25 5.97
CA PRO A 144 17.70 22.64 5.65
C PRO A 144 18.63 23.34 6.65
N ALA A 145 18.46 23.11 7.96
CA ALA A 145 19.31 23.77 8.94
C ALA A 145 20.73 23.19 9.00
N MET A 146 20.88 21.87 8.82
CA MET A 146 22.19 21.24 8.68
C MET A 146 22.94 21.80 7.48
N LEU A 147 22.24 22.04 6.36
CA LEU A 147 22.82 22.74 5.22
C LEU A 147 23.22 24.16 5.64
N GLU A 148 22.34 24.98 6.20
CA GLU A 148 22.68 26.35 6.64
C GLU A 148 23.91 26.43 7.57
N LEU A 149 24.09 25.45 8.46
CA LEU A 149 25.27 25.37 9.32
C LEU A 149 26.53 25.03 8.54
N LEU A 150 26.46 24.06 7.62
CA LEU A 150 27.57 23.73 6.73
C LEU A 150 27.96 24.90 5.83
N GLU A 151 27.00 25.74 5.45
CA GLU A 151 27.18 26.95 4.64
C GLU A 151 27.90 28.06 5.39
N LYS A 152 27.63 28.19 6.69
CA LYS A 152 28.38 29.12 7.56
C LYS A 152 29.85 28.70 7.68
N GLU A 153 30.13 27.39 7.72
CA GLU A 153 31.51 26.87 7.71
C GLU A 153 32.13 26.86 6.30
N ASP A 154 31.31 26.89 5.25
CA ASP A 154 31.71 26.83 3.84
C ASP A 154 30.72 27.62 2.95
N PRO A 155 31.00 28.91 2.68
CA PRO A 155 30.07 29.81 1.99
C PRO A 155 29.73 29.44 0.54
N SER A 156 30.28 28.34 0.01
CA SER A 156 29.98 27.83 -1.33
C SER A 156 28.65 27.04 -1.41
N LEU A 157 27.91 26.96 -0.31
CA LEU A 157 26.65 26.25 -0.12
C LEU A 157 25.61 27.32 0.37
N VAL A 158 24.29 27.33 0.00
CA VAL A 158 23.27 28.35 0.47
C VAL A 158 21.77 27.86 0.56
N PHE A 159 21.07 27.69 1.72
CA PHE A 159 19.60 27.33 1.97
C PHE A 159 19.09 27.48 3.48
N GLU A 160 17.75 27.49 3.80
CA GLU A 160 17.12 27.83 5.16
C GLU A 160 15.91 26.93 5.71
N PHE A 161 15.69 26.79 7.07
CA PHE A 161 14.42 26.59 7.96
C PHE A 161 14.37 25.46 9.12
N THR A 162 13.26 25.22 9.94
CA THR A 162 13.14 25.04 11.48
C THR A 162 12.13 24.04 12.26
N ALA A 163 12.33 23.48 13.53
CA ALA A 163 11.37 22.99 14.66
C ALA A 163 11.96 22.13 15.88
N LEU A 164 11.32 22.08 17.09
CA LEU A 164 11.89 21.87 18.49
C LEU A 164 12.54 20.53 18.93
N HIS A 165 12.06 19.35 18.53
CA HIS A 165 12.85 18.10 18.78
C HIS A 165 14.16 18.10 17.99
N SER A 166 14.25 19.05 17.06
CA SER A 166 15.40 19.38 16.26
C SER A 166 15.86 20.81 16.58
N LEU A 167 16.00 21.18 17.87
CA LEU A 167 16.41 22.54 18.27
C LEU A 167 17.69 23.00 17.59
N GLU A 168 18.59 22.07 17.30
CA GLU A 168 19.81 22.30 16.52
C GLU A 168 19.54 22.97 15.16
N SER A 169 18.32 22.78 14.65
CA SER A 169 17.85 23.34 13.37
C SER A 169 17.47 24.82 13.44
N PHE A 170 17.48 25.42 14.63
CA PHE A 170 17.11 26.81 14.85
C PHE A 170 18.27 27.72 15.26
N ILE A 171 19.50 27.23 15.19
CA ILE A 171 20.68 28.02 15.56
C ILE A 171 20.73 29.31 14.73
N GLY A 172 20.66 30.46 15.41
CA GLY A 172 20.60 31.79 14.79
C GLY A 172 19.20 32.30 14.46
N LYS A 173 18.15 31.50 14.69
CA LYS A 173 16.72 31.86 14.48
C LYS A 173 15.91 31.87 15.78
N LEU A 174 16.31 31.07 16.77
CA LEU A 174 15.64 30.95 18.06
C LEU A 174 16.50 31.54 19.19
N ASP A 175 15.82 32.16 20.15
CA ASP A 175 16.39 32.56 21.43
C ASP A 175 16.35 31.36 22.39
N PHE A 176 17.50 30.70 22.58
CA PHE A 176 17.59 29.45 23.34
C PHE A 176 17.33 29.64 24.84
N ASP A 177 17.47 30.85 25.38
CA ASP A 177 17.14 31.14 26.78
C ASP A 177 15.63 30.99 27.03
N LYS A 178 14.80 31.23 26.00
CA LYS A 178 13.34 31.15 26.11
C LYS A 178 12.80 29.73 26.07
N VAL A 179 13.58 28.74 25.63
CA VAL A 179 13.11 27.34 25.57
C VAL A 179 13.54 26.50 26.77
N LYS A 180 14.31 27.06 27.72
CA LYS A 180 14.74 26.39 28.97
C LYS A 180 13.59 25.71 29.75
N HIS A 181 12.38 26.27 29.68
CA HIS A 181 11.20 25.73 30.37
C HIS A 181 10.64 24.44 29.75
N HIS A 182 11.08 24.04 28.56
CA HIS A 182 10.73 22.76 27.92
C HIS A 182 11.63 21.60 28.36
N ARG A 183 12.66 21.87 29.17
CA ARG A 183 13.61 20.87 29.65
C ARG A 183 12.94 19.90 30.64
N VAL A 184 13.11 18.61 30.41
CA VAL A 184 12.63 17.53 31.28
C VAL A 184 13.81 16.64 31.67
N HIS A 185 14.10 16.56 32.96
CA HIS A 185 15.23 15.80 33.53
C HIS A 185 16.59 16.10 32.85
N GLY A 186 16.89 17.37 32.60
CA GLY A 186 18.10 17.81 31.90
C GLY A 186 18.03 17.74 30.37
N SER A 187 17.10 16.99 29.80
CA SER A 187 16.98 16.81 28.34
C SER A 187 15.99 17.77 27.69
N MET A 188 16.18 18.07 26.41
CA MET A 188 15.20 18.72 25.53
C MET A 188 14.46 17.65 24.73
N LEU A 189 13.26 17.24 25.21
CA LEU A 189 12.46 16.12 24.67
C LEU A 189 13.26 14.81 24.49
N GLY A 190 14.24 14.56 25.38
CA GLY A 190 15.11 13.38 25.32
C GLY A 190 15.96 13.23 24.07
N SER A 191 16.13 14.28 23.26
CA SER A 191 17.08 14.23 22.13
C SER A 191 18.47 14.72 22.57
N PRO A 192 19.53 13.89 22.45
CA PRO A 192 20.89 14.33 22.75
C PRO A 192 21.36 15.49 21.87
N SER A 193 21.06 15.49 20.57
CA SER A 193 21.40 16.59 19.65
C SER A 193 20.67 17.90 19.98
N SER A 194 19.37 17.84 20.26
CA SER A 194 18.57 19.00 20.69
C SER A 194 19.10 19.59 22.01
N THR A 195 19.43 18.71 22.96
CA THR A 195 19.98 19.09 24.27
C THR A 195 21.38 19.72 24.13
N ALA A 196 22.24 19.17 23.26
CA ALA A 196 23.55 19.75 22.96
C ALA A 196 23.42 21.14 22.33
N ALA A 197 22.51 21.33 21.37
CA ALA A 197 22.25 22.64 20.78
C ALA A 197 21.78 23.67 21.80
N TYR A 198 20.87 23.29 22.69
CA TYR A 198 20.46 24.13 23.82
C TYR A 198 21.64 24.55 24.70
N MET A 199 22.50 23.62 25.10
CA MET A 199 23.68 23.94 25.91
C MET A 199 24.69 24.85 25.20
N MET A 200 24.86 24.71 23.89
CA MET A 200 25.79 25.52 23.10
C MET A 200 25.31 26.96 22.88
N HIS A 201 24.00 27.18 22.87
CA HIS A 201 23.40 28.46 22.46
C HIS A 201 22.60 29.17 23.55
N SER A 202 22.40 28.55 24.71
CA SER A 202 21.94 29.22 25.94
C SER A 202 23.00 30.20 26.46
N SER A 203 22.57 31.33 27.00
CA SER A 203 23.47 32.34 27.58
C SER A 203 24.10 31.89 28.90
N GLU A 204 23.45 30.97 29.60
CA GLU A 204 23.91 30.34 30.84
C GLU A 204 24.15 28.84 30.63
N TRP A 205 25.25 28.31 31.20
CA TRP A 205 25.52 26.88 31.21
C TRP A 205 24.50 26.13 32.06
N ASP A 206 24.03 24.97 31.58
CA ASP A 206 23.03 24.16 32.26
C ASP A 206 23.66 22.84 32.76
N ASP A 207 23.97 22.78 34.06
CA ASP A 207 24.60 21.61 34.69
C ASP A 207 23.70 20.36 34.64
N GLU A 208 22.38 20.52 34.62
CA GLU A 208 21.44 19.40 34.55
C GLU A 208 21.46 18.76 33.16
N SER A 209 21.56 19.58 32.10
CA SER A 209 21.73 19.12 30.73
C SER A 209 23.09 18.45 30.50
N GLU A 210 24.16 18.94 31.13
CA GLU A 210 25.45 18.25 31.11
C GLU A 210 25.37 16.88 31.80
N GLU A 211 24.75 16.81 32.98
CA GLU A 211 24.56 15.56 33.72
C GLU A 211 23.79 14.54 32.89
N TYR A 212 22.74 14.99 32.19
CA TYR A 212 21.99 14.18 31.23
C TYR A 212 22.89 13.64 30.10
N LEU A 213 23.62 14.48 29.36
CA LEU A 213 24.46 13.99 28.25
C LEU A 213 25.56 13.03 28.72
N ARG A 214 26.19 13.30 29.88
CA ARG A 214 27.16 12.38 30.50
C ARG A 214 26.51 11.04 30.86
N HIS A 215 25.27 11.07 31.33
CA HIS A 215 24.50 9.87 31.62
C HIS A 215 24.24 9.07 30.34
N VAL A 216 23.74 9.72 29.28
CA VAL A 216 23.47 9.07 27.98
C VAL A 216 24.74 8.41 27.44
N ILE A 217 25.86 9.12 27.38
CA ILE A 217 27.15 8.58 26.90
C ILE A 217 27.52 7.31 27.68
N LYS A 218 27.37 7.34 29.00
CA LYS A 218 27.80 6.25 29.87
C LYS A 218 26.87 5.03 29.81
N PHE A 219 25.56 5.23 29.72
CA PHE A 219 24.57 4.18 30.01
C PHE A 219 23.65 3.81 28.83
N ALA A 220 23.55 4.62 27.78
CA ALA A 220 22.81 4.25 26.58
C ALA A 220 23.54 3.15 25.78
N ALA A 221 23.02 2.78 24.60
CA ALA A 221 23.56 1.69 23.79
C ALA A 221 25.05 1.81 23.44
N GLY A 222 25.61 3.02 23.41
CA GLY A 222 27.04 3.28 23.21
C GLY A 222 27.94 2.88 24.39
N ARG A 223 27.39 2.63 25.60
CA ARG A 223 28.08 2.08 26.78
C ARG A 223 29.44 2.73 27.10
N GLY A 224 29.51 4.06 27.04
CA GLY A 224 30.72 4.83 27.35
C GLY A 224 31.69 4.99 26.18
N SER A 225 31.35 4.54 24.98
CA SER A 225 32.18 4.73 23.76
C SER A 225 32.17 6.18 23.23
N GLY A 226 31.32 7.04 23.76
CA GLY A 226 31.03 8.38 23.21
C GLY A 226 29.81 8.40 22.28
N ALA A 227 29.41 7.26 21.71
CA ALA A 227 28.25 7.21 20.83
C ALA A 227 26.92 7.30 21.61
N VAL A 228 25.95 8.05 21.08
CA VAL A 228 24.63 8.27 21.70
C VAL A 228 23.48 7.90 20.74
N PRO A 229 22.30 7.49 21.25
CA PRO A 229 21.10 7.26 20.44
C PRO A 229 20.44 8.60 20.05
N SER A 230 19.44 8.54 19.18
CA SER A 230 18.70 9.74 18.75
C SER A 230 17.64 10.20 19.75
N ALA A 231 17.13 9.28 20.58
CA ALA A 231 16.29 9.57 21.73
C ALA A 231 16.74 8.77 22.97
N PHE A 232 16.75 9.41 24.14
CA PHE A 232 16.97 8.79 25.44
C PHE A 232 16.35 9.62 26.58
N PRO A 233 15.69 9.00 27.57
CA PRO A 233 15.33 7.59 27.63
C PRO A 233 14.17 7.24 26.69
N SER A 234 13.89 5.94 26.56
CA SER A 234 12.75 5.40 25.79
C SER A 234 11.96 4.39 26.63
N THR A 235 11.85 4.66 27.94
CA THR A 235 11.39 3.70 28.96
C THR A 235 9.97 3.19 28.72
N HIS A 236 8.99 4.06 28.44
CA HIS A 236 7.61 3.63 28.23
C HIS A 236 7.49 2.85 26.91
N PHE A 237 8.11 3.38 25.85
CA PHE A 237 8.14 2.75 24.53
C PHE A 237 8.70 1.32 24.60
N GLU A 238 9.91 1.16 25.12
CA GLU A 238 10.58 -0.15 25.13
C GLU A 238 9.88 -1.16 26.06
N ILE A 239 9.38 -0.73 27.22
CA ILE A 239 8.63 -1.62 28.13
C ILE A 239 7.32 -2.05 27.46
N THR A 240 6.54 -1.11 26.94
CA THR A 240 5.18 -1.40 26.47
C THR A 240 5.19 -2.14 25.14
N TRP A 241 6.13 -1.88 24.23
CA TRP A 241 6.28 -2.68 23.02
C TRP A 241 6.68 -4.11 23.36
N MET A 242 7.67 -4.32 24.22
CA MET A 242 8.08 -5.68 24.63
C MET A 242 6.91 -6.43 25.26
N LEU A 243 6.27 -5.85 26.28
CA LEU A 243 5.19 -6.51 27.01
C LEU A 243 3.99 -6.79 26.12
N SER A 244 3.48 -5.79 25.39
CA SER A 244 2.31 -5.98 24.52
C SER A 244 2.57 -7.03 23.42
N THR A 245 3.77 -7.05 22.84
CA THR A 245 4.16 -8.01 21.79
C THR A 245 4.23 -9.43 22.31
N LEU A 246 4.88 -9.65 23.46
CA LEU A 246 4.95 -10.97 24.09
C LEU A 246 3.55 -11.44 24.51
N LEU A 247 2.76 -10.59 25.15
CA LEU A 247 1.42 -10.93 25.60
C LEU A 247 0.50 -11.26 24.41
N ARG A 248 0.55 -10.51 23.31
CA ARG A 248 -0.23 -10.77 22.09
C ARG A 248 0.11 -12.12 21.46
N ALA A 249 1.38 -12.52 21.50
CA ALA A 249 1.82 -13.83 21.02
C ALA A 249 1.40 -15.02 21.91
N GLY A 250 0.76 -14.76 23.06
CA GLY A 250 0.23 -15.77 23.97
C GLY A 250 1.13 -16.11 25.14
N PHE A 251 2.11 -15.27 25.48
CA PHE A 251 2.74 -15.34 26.81
C PHE A 251 1.73 -14.89 27.87
N THR A 252 1.65 -15.63 28.96
CA THR A 252 0.77 -15.30 30.10
C THR A 252 1.52 -14.48 31.15
N GLN A 253 0.80 -13.83 32.06
CA GLN A 253 1.42 -13.19 33.22
C GLN A 253 2.33 -14.15 34.01
N ALA A 254 1.92 -15.42 34.15
CA ALA A 254 2.73 -16.45 34.81
C ALA A 254 4.02 -16.78 34.03
N ASP A 255 3.96 -16.77 32.69
CA ASP A 255 5.15 -16.98 31.85
C ASP A 255 6.18 -15.85 32.03
N LEU A 256 5.74 -14.64 32.40
CA LEU A 256 6.57 -13.44 32.52
C LEU A 256 6.89 -13.06 33.99
N GLU A 257 6.36 -13.79 34.97
CA GLU A 257 6.45 -13.45 36.39
C GLU A 257 7.91 -13.34 36.90
N GLY A 258 8.21 -12.20 37.55
CA GLY A 258 9.49 -11.84 38.16
C GLY A 258 9.44 -10.45 38.80
N GLU A 259 10.43 -10.12 39.65
CA GLU A 259 10.53 -8.80 40.31
C GLU A 259 10.62 -7.67 39.28
N GLU A 260 11.28 -7.94 38.16
CA GLU A 260 11.48 -7.03 37.04
C GLU A 260 10.16 -6.67 36.35
N LEU A 261 9.26 -7.65 36.13
CA LEU A 261 7.92 -7.38 35.59
C LEU A 261 7.11 -6.53 36.55
N THR A 262 7.15 -6.82 37.86
CA THR A 262 6.47 -6.00 38.88
C THR A 262 6.97 -4.56 38.84
N LYS A 263 8.29 -4.36 38.76
CA LYS A 263 8.88 -3.03 38.65
C LYS A 263 8.44 -2.29 37.39
N MET A 264 8.41 -2.94 36.23
CA MET A 264 7.89 -2.34 34.99
C MET A 264 6.43 -1.91 35.12
N LEU A 265 5.59 -2.75 35.72
CA LEU A 265 4.18 -2.44 35.97
C LEU A 265 4.00 -1.26 36.93
N ASP A 266 4.85 -1.16 37.96
CA ASP A 266 4.82 -0.05 38.91
C ASP A 266 5.25 1.26 38.23
N ILE A 267 6.27 1.24 37.37
CA ILE A 267 6.69 2.40 36.55
C ILE A 267 5.54 2.88 35.67
N LEU A 268 4.90 1.98 34.92
CA LEU A 268 3.80 2.33 34.02
C LEU A 268 2.57 2.83 34.80
N SER A 269 2.19 2.14 35.88
CA SER A 269 1.02 2.54 36.69
C SER A 269 1.22 3.92 37.32
N HIS A 270 2.42 4.16 37.86
CA HIS A 270 2.76 5.43 38.49
C HIS A 270 2.75 6.57 37.47
N SER A 271 3.41 6.39 36.33
CA SER A 271 3.47 7.41 35.28
C SER A 271 2.06 7.69 34.74
N PHE A 272 1.27 6.66 34.48
CA PHE A 272 -0.12 6.81 34.00
C PHE A 272 -0.99 7.62 34.98
N GLU A 273 -0.83 7.40 36.30
CA GLU A 273 -1.55 8.16 37.33
C GLU A 273 -1.08 9.61 37.41
N VAL A 274 0.24 9.84 37.48
CA VAL A 274 0.83 11.18 37.67
C VAL A 274 0.62 12.07 36.43
N GLU A 275 0.72 11.49 35.23
CA GLU A 275 0.58 12.17 33.94
C GLU A 275 -0.88 12.18 33.43
N LYS A 276 -1.84 11.82 34.31
CA LYS A 276 -3.28 11.96 34.11
C LYS A 276 -3.86 11.13 32.95
N GLY A 277 -3.25 9.99 32.66
CA GLY A 277 -3.80 8.95 31.78
C GLY A 277 -3.39 9.04 30.32
N VAL A 278 -2.41 9.87 29.98
CA VAL A 278 -1.72 9.87 28.67
C VAL A 278 -0.22 9.94 28.91
N LEU A 279 0.56 9.21 28.10
CA LEU A 279 2.01 9.06 28.24
C LEU A 279 2.70 9.29 26.91
N GLY A 280 3.93 9.78 26.95
CA GLY A 280 4.87 9.71 25.83
C GLY A 280 5.82 8.52 25.96
N PHE A 281 6.73 8.38 25.00
CA PHE A 281 7.76 7.34 24.97
C PHE A 281 8.66 7.26 26.22
N ALA A 282 8.69 8.30 27.05
CA ALA A 282 9.34 8.35 28.35
C ALA A 282 8.54 9.18 29.38
N PRO A 283 8.80 9.01 30.69
CA PRO A 283 8.13 9.79 31.73
C PRO A 283 8.25 11.30 31.54
N PHE A 284 7.12 12.00 31.67
CA PHE A 284 6.99 13.46 31.58
C PHE A 284 7.30 14.06 30.21
N PHE A 285 7.42 13.25 29.17
CA PHE A 285 7.61 13.71 27.81
C PHE A 285 6.26 14.01 27.14
N GLU A 286 6.29 14.66 25.98
CA GLU A 286 5.07 14.94 25.24
C GLU A 286 4.31 13.64 24.94
N ALA A 287 3.05 13.58 25.37
CA ALA A 287 2.24 12.39 25.23
C ALA A 287 1.82 12.16 23.78
N ASP A 288 1.78 10.89 23.39
CA ASP A 288 1.33 10.44 22.09
C ASP A 288 0.35 9.26 22.21
N VAL A 289 -0.45 9.05 21.17
CA VAL A 289 -1.47 8.00 21.17
C VAL A 289 -0.86 6.60 21.18
N ASP A 290 0.35 6.42 20.65
CA ASP A 290 0.94 5.11 20.41
C ASP A 290 1.42 4.49 21.73
N ASP A 291 2.27 5.22 22.45
CA ASP A 291 2.75 4.87 23.80
C ASP A 291 1.61 4.82 24.81
N THR A 292 0.65 5.75 24.74
CA THR A 292 -0.53 5.72 25.61
C THR A 292 -1.35 4.45 25.37
N ALA A 293 -1.64 4.11 24.11
CA ALA A 293 -2.43 2.93 23.78
C ALA A 293 -1.72 1.63 24.19
N LYS A 294 -0.42 1.51 23.89
CA LYS A 294 0.39 0.35 24.28
C LYS A 294 0.50 0.20 25.79
N THR A 295 0.54 1.31 26.53
CA THR A 295 0.47 1.29 28.01
C THR A 295 -0.85 0.74 28.50
N ILE A 296 -1.98 1.25 27.98
CA ILE A 296 -3.33 0.79 28.35
C ILE A 296 -3.46 -0.72 28.09
N SER A 297 -3.07 -1.17 26.90
CA SER A 297 -3.09 -2.59 26.53
C SER A 297 -2.24 -3.44 27.48
N SER A 298 -1.00 -3.03 27.75
CA SER A 298 -0.07 -3.78 28.60
C SER A 298 -0.58 -3.89 30.04
N LEU A 299 -1.03 -2.78 30.64
CA LEU A 299 -1.58 -2.75 32.00
C LEU A 299 -2.85 -3.61 32.11
N ASN A 300 -3.76 -3.51 31.12
CA ASN A 300 -5.00 -4.29 31.11
C ASN A 300 -4.74 -5.79 30.99
N MET A 301 -3.84 -6.21 30.09
CA MET A 301 -3.48 -7.62 29.89
C MET A 301 -2.77 -8.23 31.10
N LEU A 302 -2.11 -7.41 31.93
CA LEU A 302 -1.40 -7.82 33.15
C LEU A 302 -2.20 -7.58 34.44
N GLY A 303 -3.52 -7.36 34.32
CA GLY A 303 -4.43 -7.32 35.47
C GLY A 303 -4.42 -6.01 36.26
N ARG A 304 -3.92 -4.91 35.68
CA ARG A 304 -4.01 -3.54 36.23
C ARG A 304 -4.90 -2.67 35.33
N PRO A 305 -6.22 -2.88 35.31
CA PRO A 305 -7.09 -2.26 34.32
C PRO A 305 -7.11 -0.73 34.44
N VAL A 306 -6.90 -0.05 33.31
CA VAL A 306 -6.98 1.41 33.12
C VAL A 306 -7.92 1.75 31.97
N SER A 307 -8.45 2.98 31.99
CA SER A 307 -9.45 3.46 31.03
C SER A 307 -8.79 4.22 29.86
N PRO A 308 -9.28 4.04 28.61
CA PRO A 308 -8.81 4.80 27.45
C PRO A 308 -9.47 6.18 27.31
N LYS A 309 -10.23 6.64 28.32
CA LYS A 309 -11.01 7.88 28.21
C LYS A 309 -10.14 9.11 27.94
N THR A 310 -9.02 9.30 28.65
CA THR A 310 -8.15 10.46 28.41
C THR A 310 -7.45 10.37 27.04
N LEU A 311 -7.07 9.17 26.60
CA LEU A 311 -6.56 8.95 25.24
C LEU A 311 -7.57 9.48 24.20
N ILE A 312 -8.85 9.18 24.40
CA ILE A 312 -9.91 9.67 23.50
C ILE A 312 -10.00 11.19 23.54
N GLU A 313 -10.09 11.78 24.74
CA GLU A 313 -10.22 13.23 24.91
C GLU A 313 -9.07 14.04 24.29
N VAL A 314 -7.85 13.50 24.30
CA VAL A 314 -6.65 14.22 23.83
C VAL A 314 -6.42 14.02 22.33
N PHE A 315 -6.53 12.79 21.84
CA PHE A 315 -6.03 12.44 20.50
C PHE A 315 -7.12 12.27 19.44
N GLU A 316 -8.40 12.14 19.83
CA GLU A 316 -9.49 11.94 18.86
C GLU A 316 -9.59 13.12 17.88
N ALA A 317 -9.69 12.80 16.60
CA ALA A 317 -10.03 13.72 15.52
C ALA A 317 -11.32 13.24 14.81
N ASP A 318 -11.71 13.94 13.74
CA ASP A 318 -12.96 13.66 13.03
C ASP A 318 -13.01 12.24 12.46
N THR A 319 -11.90 11.76 11.90
CA THR A 319 -11.83 10.48 11.18
C THR A 319 -10.94 9.44 11.84
N HIS A 320 -10.02 9.83 12.72
CA HIS A 320 -8.94 8.97 13.24
C HIS A 320 -8.43 9.53 14.57
N PHE A 321 -7.42 8.88 15.16
CA PHE A 321 -6.62 9.42 16.27
C PHE A 321 -5.31 10.00 15.75
N ARG A 322 -4.99 11.23 16.17
CA ARG A 322 -3.69 11.86 15.91
C ARG A 322 -2.61 11.21 16.78
N THR A 323 -1.42 10.92 16.24
CA THR A 323 -0.28 10.46 17.06
C THR A 323 0.09 11.53 18.09
N TYR A 324 0.34 12.75 17.65
CA TYR A 324 0.52 13.92 18.52
C TYR A 324 -0.60 14.93 18.30
N ALA A 325 -0.99 15.67 19.36
CA ALA A 325 -2.09 16.64 19.26
C ALA A 325 -1.89 17.69 18.14
N GLY A 326 -0.64 18.04 17.82
CA GLY A 326 -0.29 18.99 16.76
C GLY A 326 0.04 18.39 15.39
N GLU A 327 -0.11 17.08 15.17
CA GLU A 327 0.33 16.45 13.91
C GLU A 327 -0.56 16.77 12.70
N ARG A 328 0.05 16.70 11.51
CA ARG A 328 -0.65 16.86 10.22
C ARG A 328 -1.01 15.51 9.59
N ASP A 329 -0.04 14.61 9.49
CA ASP A 329 -0.18 13.34 8.75
C ASP A 329 -0.51 12.18 9.69
N PRO A 330 -1.56 11.40 9.42
CA PRO A 330 -1.99 10.32 10.31
C PRO A 330 -1.09 9.08 10.19
N SER A 331 -0.88 8.37 11.29
CA SER A 331 -0.21 7.05 11.29
C SER A 331 -1.23 5.89 11.35
N PRO A 332 -1.21 4.93 10.41
CA PRO A 332 -1.99 3.70 10.53
C PRO A 332 -1.59 2.85 11.76
N THR A 333 -0.32 2.80 12.13
CA THR A 333 0.15 1.96 13.26
C THR A 333 -0.31 2.51 14.59
N ALA A 334 -0.22 3.83 14.79
CA ALA A 334 -0.73 4.51 15.97
C ALA A 334 -2.25 4.32 16.12
N ASN A 335 -2.98 4.37 14.99
CA ASN A 335 -4.42 4.11 14.97
C ASN A 335 -4.77 2.64 15.24
N CYS A 336 -3.96 1.68 14.78
CA CYS A 336 -4.11 0.28 15.16
C CYS A 336 -3.91 0.09 16.67
N ASN A 337 -2.89 0.70 17.27
CA ASN A 337 -2.65 0.59 18.71
C ASN A 337 -3.80 1.22 19.51
N ALA A 338 -4.27 2.41 19.12
CA ALA A 338 -5.46 3.03 19.72
C ALA A 338 -6.69 2.12 19.61
N LEU A 339 -6.94 1.53 18.43
CA LEU A 339 -8.04 0.59 18.21
C LEU A 339 -7.91 -0.65 19.11
N LEU A 340 -6.73 -1.28 19.17
CA LEU A 340 -6.47 -2.43 20.03
C LEU A 340 -6.69 -2.10 21.52
N ALA A 341 -6.35 -0.89 21.97
CA ALA A 341 -6.62 -0.46 23.34
C ALA A 341 -8.13 -0.35 23.62
N LEU A 342 -8.94 0.02 22.63
CA LEU A 342 -10.41 0.07 22.73
C LEU A 342 -11.05 -1.32 22.66
N LEU A 343 -10.61 -2.18 21.73
CA LEU A 343 -11.17 -3.52 21.52
C LEU A 343 -10.96 -4.44 22.73
N HIS A 344 -9.90 -4.22 23.50
CA HIS A 344 -9.56 -5.00 24.69
C HIS A 344 -10.11 -4.43 26.01
N GLN A 345 -11.02 -3.46 25.96
CA GLN A 345 -11.71 -3.00 27.16
C GLN A 345 -12.71 -4.06 27.66
N PRO A 346 -12.93 -4.17 28.99
CA PRO A 346 -13.89 -5.12 29.55
C PRO A 346 -15.30 -5.00 28.97
N ASP A 347 -15.73 -3.76 28.72
CA ASP A 347 -16.97 -3.45 28.00
C ASP A 347 -16.65 -2.63 26.75
N VAL A 348 -16.49 -3.34 25.63
CA VAL A 348 -16.15 -2.77 24.33
C VAL A 348 -17.29 -1.90 23.75
N SER A 349 -18.54 -2.13 24.18
CA SER A 349 -19.72 -1.44 23.63
C SER A 349 -19.71 0.06 23.92
N LEU A 350 -19.08 0.47 25.03
CA LEU A 350 -18.90 1.87 25.44
C LEU A 350 -18.11 2.70 24.43
N PHE A 351 -17.33 2.05 23.57
CA PHE A 351 -16.43 2.70 22.61
C PHE A 351 -16.83 2.44 21.15
N SER A 352 -18.06 1.98 20.92
CA SER A 352 -18.55 1.59 19.58
C SER A 352 -18.35 2.69 18.52
N THR A 353 -18.57 3.96 18.87
CA THR A 353 -18.38 5.10 17.96
C THR A 353 -16.92 5.28 17.56
N GLN A 354 -16.00 5.24 18.52
CA GLN A 354 -14.56 5.35 18.28
C GLN A 354 -14.04 4.14 17.50
N ILE A 355 -14.50 2.93 17.85
CA ILE A 355 -14.15 1.69 17.15
C ILE A 355 -14.57 1.77 15.68
N HIS A 356 -15.82 2.15 15.40
CA HIS A 356 -16.31 2.31 14.03
C HIS A 356 -15.46 3.32 13.25
N LYS A 357 -15.21 4.50 13.85
CA LYS A 357 -14.42 5.58 13.25
C LYS A 357 -13.03 5.10 12.83
N VAL A 358 -12.26 4.52 13.76
CA VAL A 358 -10.87 4.11 13.50
C VAL A 358 -10.82 2.90 12.57
N ALA A 359 -11.72 1.93 12.74
CA ALA A 359 -11.77 0.79 11.84
C ALA A 359 -12.07 1.23 10.40
N LYS A 360 -13.00 2.17 10.22
CA LYS A 360 -13.26 2.77 8.90
C LYS A 360 -12.03 3.48 8.34
N PHE A 361 -11.32 4.27 9.16
CA PHE A 361 -10.08 4.92 8.74
C PHE A 361 -9.02 3.91 8.28
N LEU A 362 -8.77 2.86 9.06
CA LEU A 362 -7.77 1.84 8.72
C LEU A 362 -8.16 1.03 7.48
N VAL A 363 -9.44 0.69 7.32
CA VAL A 363 -9.94 0.03 6.11
C VAL A 363 -9.81 0.95 4.91
N ASP A 364 -10.16 2.24 5.02
CA ASP A 364 -9.97 3.23 3.95
C ASP A 364 -8.48 3.43 3.61
N PHE A 365 -7.60 3.41 4.61
CA PHE A 365 -6.15 3.51 4.43
C PHE A 365 -5.61 2.31 3.64
N TRP A 366 -5.94 1.09 4.06
CA TRP A 366 -5.56 -0.13 3.35
C TRP A 366 -6.09 -0.15 1.91
N TRP A 367 -7.35 0.22 1.72
CA TRP A 367 -8.00 0.16 0.41
C TRP A 367 -7.38 1.11 -0.61
N LYS A 368 -6.83 2.25 -0.15
CA LYS A 368 -6.15 3.23 -0.99
C LYS A 368 -4.65 2.94 -1.15
N ALA A 369 -4.05 2.13 -0.30
CA ALA A 369 -2.64 1.81 -0.37
C ALA A 369 -2.31 1.07 -1.68
N ASP A 370 -1.44 1.66 -2.48
CA ASP A 370 -0.93 1.05 -3.71
C ASP A 370 0.45 0.42 -3.47
N GLY A 371 0.60 -0.85 -3.81
CA GLY A 371 1.79 -1.63 -3.50
C GLY A 371 1.83 -2.07 -2.03
N LYS A 372 2.99 -1.89 -1.41
CA LYS A 372 3.23 -2.23 0.00
C LYS A 372 2.81 -1.06 0.88
N ILE A 373 2.06 -1.34 1.94
CA ILE A 373 1.63 -0.32 2.89
C ILE A 373 2.84 0.32 3.59
N VAL A 374 2.76 1.62 3.87
CA VAL A 374 3.82 2.38 4.53
C VAL A 374 3.28 3.05 5.79
N ASP A 375 4.18 3.29 6.74
CA ASP A 375 3.92 4.07 7.95
C ASP A 375 5.16 4.91 8.27
N LYS A 376 4.95 6.05 8.94
CA LYS A 376 6.02 7.01 9.26
C LYS A 376 6.95 6.58 10.40
N TRP A 377 6.66 5.46 11.07
CA TRP A 377 7.45 4.98 12.21
C TRP A 377 8.31 3.74 11.90
N ASN A 378 8.10 3.08 10.76
CA ASN A 378 8.87 1.90 10.37
C ASN A 378 9.03 1.76 8.85
N THR A 379 10.25 1.51 8.37
CA THR A 379 10.53 1.38 6.93
C THR A 379 10.07 0.04 6.34
N CYS A 380 9.80 -0.98 7.17
CA CYS A 380 9.30 -2.28 6.73
C CYS A 380 7.77 -2.29 6.67
N TYR A 381 7.21 -2.57 5.50
CA TYR A 381 5.75 -2.70 5.29
C TYR A 381 5.08 -3.82 6.12
N LEU A 382 5.84 -4.80 6.60
CA LEU A 382 5.28 -5.89 7.41
C LEU A 382 4.94 -5.41 8.81
N TYR A 383 5.62 -4.40 9.36
CA TYR A 383 5.31 -3.84 10.67
C TYR A 383 3.87 -3.28 10.74
N PRO A 384 3.44 -2.33 9.88
CA PRO A 384 2.05 -1.89 9.85
C PRO A 384 1.08 -3.01 9.47
N SER A 385 1.51 -3.98 8.65
CA SER A 385 0.66 -5.15 8.33
C SER A 385 0.38 -6.03 9.55
N VAL A 386 1.35 -6.24 10.46
CA VAL A 386 1.13 -6.98 11.73
C VAL A 386 -0.01 -6.33 12.52
N LEU A 387 0.09 -5.02 12.76
CA LEU A 387 -0.88 -4.30 13.59
C LEU A 387 -2.27 -4.23 12.94
N ILE A 388 -2.34 -4.07 11.62
CA ILE A 388 -3.61 -4.13 10.87
C ILE A 388 -4.24 -5.51 10.98
N VAL A 389 -3.46 -6.57 10.78
CA VAL A 389 -3.97 -7.95 10.87
C VAL A 389 -4.48 -8.24 12.28
N GLU A 390 -3.71 -7.89 13.32
CA GLU A 390 -4.14 -8.07 14.71
C GLU A 390 -5.45 -7.34 15.00
N ALA A 391 -5.54 -6.05 14.65
CA ALA A 391 -6.73 -5.25 14.90
C ALA A 391 -7.95 -5.76 14.12
N PHE A 392 -7.79 -6.14 12.84
CA PHE A 392 -8.89 -6.61 12.01
C PHE A 392 -9.36 -8.02 12.39
N VAL A 393 -8.43 -8.92 12.77
CA VAL A 393 -8.79 -10.24 13.31
C VAL A 393 -9.56 -10.10 14.62
N ASP A 394 -9.19 -9.16 15.49
CA ASP A 394 -9.91 -8.91 16.74
C ASP A 394 -11.30 -8.32 16.49
N ILE A 395 -11.46 -7.41 15.50
CA ILE A 395 -12.79 -6.95 15.07
C ILE A 395 -13.63 -8.13 14.57
N LEU A 396 -13.11 -8.95 13.67
CA LEU A 396 -13.84 -10.11 13.16
C LEU A 396 -14.25 -11.06 14.28
N ASN A 397 -13.37 -11.30 15.24
CA ASN A 397 -13.66 -12.13 16.40
C ASN A 397 -14.78 -11.56 17.29
N LEU A 398 -14.82 -10.23 17.48
CA LEU A 398 -15.89 -9.57 18.23
C LEU A 398 -17.22 -9.55 17.46
N ILE A 399 -17.19 -9.46 16.13
CA ILE A 399 -18.38 -9.61 15.28
C ILE A 399 -18.95 -11.03 15.41
N GLU A 400 -18.12 -12.07 15.32
CA GLU A 400 -18.55 -13.47 15.49
C GLU A 400 -19.12 -13.74 16.90
N GLN A 401 -18.66 -13.00 17.91
CA GLN A 401 -19.17 -13.08 19.29
C GLN A 401 -20.39 -12.18 19.55
N ASP A 402 -20.89 -11.45 18.55
CA ASP A 402 -21.99 -10.48 18.67
C ASP A 402 -21.76 -9.40 19.75
N LYS A 403 -20.49 -8.98 19.94
CA LYS A 403 -20.11 -7.96 20.95
C LYS A 403 -20.16 -6.53 20.43
N LEU A 404 -20.29 -6.34 19.12
CA LEU A 404 -20.37 -5.03 18.45
C LEU A 404 -21.58 -4.96 17.51
N PRO A 405 -22.81 -5.23 18.01
CA PRO A 405 -24.00 -5.29 17.17
C PRO A 405 -24.29 -3.93 16.52
N GLY A 406 -24.47 -3.92 15.20
CA GLY A 406 -24.81 -2.71 14.44
C GLY A 406 -23.69 -1.68 14.27
N VAL A 407 -22.46 -1.98 14.74
CA VAL A 407 -21.31 -1.07 14.62
C VAL A 407 -20.71 -1.10 13.21
N PHE A 408 -20.75 -2.24 12.54
CA PHE A 408 -20.22 -2.42 11.18
C PHE A 408 -21.36 -2.76 10.22
N ASP A 409 -21.55 -1.95 9.18
CA ASP A 409 -22.48 -2.27 8.11
C ASP A 409 -21.87 -3.32 7.15
N GLU A 410 -22.70 -3.88 6.26
CA GLU A 410 -22.27 -4.93 5.32
C GLU A 410 -21.12 -4.47 4.41
N ASP A 411 -21.07 -3.18 4.08
CA ASP A 411 -20.03 -2.60 3.24
C ASP A 411 -18.68 -2.63 3.95
N LEU A 412 -18.63 -2.08 5.17
CA LEU A 412 -17.41 -2.04 5.97
C LEU A 412 -16.96 -3.45 6.36
N GLN A 413 -17.88 -4.36 6.67
CA GLN A 413 -17.53 -5.77 6.93
C GLN A 413 -16.90 -6.46 5.72
N SER A 414 -17.45 -6.26 4.52
CA SER A 414 -16.89 -6.83 3.28
C SER A 414 -15.51 -6.24 2.98
N ARG A 415 -15.35 -4.92 3.15
CA ARG A 415 -14.08 -4.22 2.94
C ARG A 415 -13.01 -4.62 3.96
N LEU A 416 -13.41 -4.84 5.22
CA LEU A 416 -12.57 -5.38 6.28
C LEU A 416 -12.07 -6.79 5.93
N ALA A 417 -12.96 -7.66 5.45
CA ALA A 417 -12.62 -9.04 5.07
C ALA A 417 -11.59 -9.08 3.92
N VAL A 418 -11.77 -8.25 2.89
CA VAL A 418 -10.78 -8.09 1.81
C VAL A 418 -9.45 -7.59 2.35
N ALA A 419 -9.47 -6.57 3.22
CA ALA A 419 -8.26 -5.96 3.75
C ALA A 419 -7.44 -6.94 4.61
N VAL A 420 -8.07 -7.67 5.54
CA VAL A 420 -7.37 -8.68 6.35
C VAL A 420 -6.86 -9.84 5.51
N PHE A 421 -7.62 -10.27 4.49
CA PHE A 421 -7.16 -11.33 3.60
C PHE A 421 -5.93 -10.90 2.81
N GLN A 422 -5.95 -9.72 2.19
CA GLN A 422 -4.79 -9.18 1.46
C GLN A 422 -3.58 -8.96 2.39
N ALA A 423 -3.80 -8.44 3.60
CA ALA A 423 -2.72 -8.19 4.56
C ALA A 423 -2.01 -9.46 5.02
N CYS A 424 -2.70 -10.60 5.02
CA CYS A 424 -2.12 -11.91 5.29
C CYS A 424 -1.58 -12.61 4.03
N PHE A 425 -2.29 -12.52 2.91
CA PHE A 425 -1.97 -13.25 1.69
C PHE A 425 -0.77 -12.66 0.94
N ARG A 426 -0.61 -11.32 0.91
CA ARG A 426 0.53 -10.68 0.25
C ARG A 426 1.89 -11.08 0.88
N PRO A 427 2.05 -11.08 2.22
CA PRO A 427 3.28 -11.62 2.83
C PRO A 427 3.51 -13.11 2.55
N LEU A 428 2.45 -13.93 2.49
CA LEU A 428 2.57 -15.36 2.12
C LEU A 428 3.12 -15.52 0.69
N LEU A 429 2.69 -14.68 -0.24
CA LEU A 429 3.16 -14.63 -1.62
C LEU A 429 4.59 -14.09 -1.77
N ASP A 430 5.02 -13.19 -0.88
CA ASP A 430 6.28 -12.45 -0.93
C ASP A 430 7.46 -13.14 -0.21
N GLN A 431 7.20 -14.23 0.51
CA GLN A 431 8.26 -14.93 1.26
C GLN A 431 9.37 -15.41 0.32
N GLN A 432 10.63 -15.15 0.70
CA GLN A 432 11.78 -15.58 -0.09
C GLN A 432 12.01 -17.09 0.04
N ALA A 433 12.75 -17.66 -0.91
CA ALA A 433 13.02 -19.10 -0.97
C ALA A 433 13.76 -19.65 0.27
N ASP A 434 14.53 -18.80 0.96
CA ASP A 434 15.23 -19.14 2.22
C ASP A 434 14.31 -19.08 3.45
N GLY A 435 13.04 -18.72 3.29
CA GLY A 435 12.06 -18.56 4.35
C GLY A 435 12.01 -17.17 4.97
N SER A 436 12.94 -16.29 4.61
CA SER A 436 13.00 -14.94 5.16
C SER A 436 12.03 -13.99 4.48
N TRP A 437 11.81 -12.86 5.15
CA TRP A 437 11.47 -11.62 4.49
C TRP A 437 12.70 -10.71 4.57
N ASN A 438 13.20 -10.30 3.40
CA ASN A 438 14.36 -9.41 3.24
C ASN A 438 15.65 -9.87 3.94
N GLN A 439 15.84 -11.17 4.19
CA GLN A 439 16.96 -11.71 4.96
C GLN A 439 17.10 -11.07 6.37
N SER A 440 16.04 -10.43 6.86
CA SER A 440 15.99 -9.72 8.14
C SER A 440 15.25 -10.56 9.16
N ILE A 441 15.85 -10.75 10.34
CA ILE A 441 15.23 -11.54 11.42
C ILE A 441 13.97 -10.86 11.93
N GLU A 442 13.99 -9.53 12.07
CA GLU A 442 12.84 -8.78 12.60
C GLU A 442 11.69 -8.75 11.59
N GLU A 443 11.98 -8.51 10.31
CA GLU A 443 10.97 -8.58 9.25
C GLU A 443 10.41 -9.99 9.08
N THR A 444 11.26 -11.01 9.23
CA THR A 444 10.81 -12.41 9.21
C THR A 444 9.92 -12.73 10.42
N ALA A 445 10.21 -12.16 11.58
CA ALA A 445 9.35 -12.29 12.76
C ALA A 445 7.98 -11.65 12.50
N TYR A 446 7.91 -10.47 11.87
CA TYR A 446 6.65 -9.85 11.45
C TYR A 446 5.86 -10.74 10.48
N GLY A 447 6.53 -11.30 9.46
CA GLY A 447 5.91 -12.24 8.52
C GLY A 447 5.32 -13.46 9.23
N VAL A 448 6.08 -14.08 10.14
CA VAL A 448 5.61 -15.23 10.93
C VAL A 448 4.42 -14.87 11.82
N LEU A 449 4.39 -13.67 12.41
CA LEU A 449 3.27 -13.20 13.23
C LEU A 449 1.99 -12.98 12.40
N ILE A 450 2.10 -12.32 11.25
CA ILE A 450 0.99 -12.14 10.30
C ILE A 450 0.40 -13.49 9.90
N LEU A 451 1.25 -14.43 9.46
CA LEU A 451 0.80 -15.75 9.05
C LEU A 451 0.23 -16.56 10.23
N SER A 452 0.76 -16.33 11.44
CA SER A 452 0.24 -16.96 12.66
C SER A 452 -1.17 -16.50 13.00
N GLU A 453 -1.49 -15.21 12.80
CA GLU A 453 -2.84 -14.68 12.95
C GLU A 453 -3.77 -15.16 11.81
N ALA A 454 -3.26 -15.26 10.59
CA ALA A 454 -4.02 -15.80 9.45
C ALA A 454 -4.56 -17.22 9.72
N ARG A 455 -3.82 -18.05 10.48
CA ARG A 455 -4.27 -19.40 10.91
C ARG A 455 -5.54 -19.39 11.75
N ARG A 456 -5.94 -18.24 12.31
CA ARG A 456 -7.15 -18.08 13.13
C ARG A 456 -8.36 -17.63 12.32
N VAL A 457 -8.16 -17.25 11.05
CA VAL A 457 -9.19 -16.71 10.15
C VAL A 457 -9.67 -17.78 9.17
N CYS A 458 -10.98 -17.99 9.09
CA CYS A 458 -11.59 -19.06 8.30
C CYS A 458 -11.29 -18.99 6.80
N PHE A 459 -11.00 -17.80 6.27
CA PHE A 459 -10.64 -17.59 4.86
C PHE A 459 -9.38 -18.36 4.45
N PHE A 460 -8.53 -18.72 5.41
CA PHE A 460 -7.26 -19.42 5.19
C PHE A 460 -7.34 -20.93 5.40
N ASN A 461 -8.52 -21.50 5.71
CA ASN A 461 -8.67 -22.96 5.90
C ASN A 461 -8.20 -23.74 4.66
N ASP A 462 -8.61 -23.28 3.46
CA ASP A 462 -8.20 -23.87 2.17
C ASP A 462 -6.74 -23.60 1.79
N LEU A 463 -6.05 -22.71 2.52
CA LEU A 463 -4.65 -22.36 2.36
C LEU A 463 -3.80 -22.83 3.54
N ARG A 464 -4.31 -23.75 4.37
CA ARG A 464 -3.66 -24.10 5.63
C ARG A 464 -2.27 -24.71 5.44
N GLN A 465 -2.12 -25.59 4.46
CA GLN A 465 -0.84 -26.23 4.15
C GLN A 465 0.26 -25.21 3.76
N PRO A 466 0.09 -24.39 2.70
CA PRO A 466 1.13 -23.41 2.33
C PRO A 466 1.40 -22.40 3.44
N LEU A 467 0.39 -22.06 4.24
CA LEU A 467 0.53 -21.18 5.40
C LEU A 467 1.44 -21.79 6.48
N ASP A 468 1.18 -23.03 6.89
CA ASP A 468 1.99 -23.73 7.90
C ASP A 468 3.43 -23.99 7.40
N GLU A 469 3.60 -24.31 6.11
CA GLU A 469 4.92 -24.45 5.48
C GLU A 469 5.71 -23.14 5.48
N ALA A 470 5.06 -22.01 5.16
CA ALA A 470 5.68 -20.69 5.19
C ALA A 470 6.09 -20.27 6.60
N ILE A 471 5.24 -20.50 7.60
CA ILE A 471 5.57 -20.27 9.02
C ILE A 471 6.78 -21.11 9.42
N ALA A 472 6.81 -22.40 9.06
CA ALA A 472 7.92 -23.29 9.38
C ALA A 472 9.25 -22.82 8.76
N ARG A 473 9.23 -22.36 7.50
CA ARG A 473 10.41 -21.79 6.83
C ARG A 473 10.88 -20.50 7.51
N GLY A 474 9.97 -19.60 7.88
CA GLY A 474 10.31 -18.36 8.60
C GLY A 474 10.92 -18.63 9.98
N VAL A 475 10.36 -19.59 10.73
CA VAL A 475 10.93 -20.04 12.00
C VAL A 475 12.32 -20.66 11.80
N ALA A 476 12.50 -21.49 10.78
CA ALA A 476 13.78 -22.09 10.46
C ALA A 476 14.84 -21.03 10.12
N PHE A 477 14.47 -20.00 9.35
CA PHE A 477 15.34 -18.86 9.07
C PHE A 477 15.76 -18.14 10.36
N ILE A 478 14.79 -17.74 11.20
CA ILE A 478 15.05 -17.07 12.49
C ILE A 478 16.01 -17.88 13.37
N GLN A 479 15.80 -19.20 13.45
CA GLN A 479 16.63 -20.10 14.26
C GLN A 479 18.02 -20.36 13.67
N SER A 480 18.20 -20.17 12.36
CA SER A 480 19.49 -20.37 11.69
C SER A 480 20.51 -19.28 12.01
N ILE A 481 20.05 -18.07 12.34
CA ILE A 481 20.93 -16.93 12.60
C ILE A 481 21.38 -16.92 14.07
N LYS A 482 22.69 -17.16 14.29
CA LYS A 482 23.30 -17.22 15.62
C LYS A 482 23.59 -15.85 16.21
N GLU A 483 24.16 -14.96 15.39
CA GLU A 483 24.41 -13.56 15.76
C GLU A 483 23.31 -12.71 15.15
N ARG A 484 22.38 -12.21 15.98
CA ARG A 484 21.28 -11.39 15.45
C ARG A 484 21.83 -9.99 15.11
N PRO A 485 21.91 -9.60 13.82
CA PRO A 485 22.34 -8.27 13.44
C PRO A 485 21.26 -7.24 13.85
N LEU A 486 21.67 -5.98 13.97
CA LEU A 486 20.73 -4.87 14.16
C LEU A 486 20.04 -4.55 12.84
N ASN A 487 18.70 -4.41 12.87
CA ASN A 487 17.90 -4.02 11.71
C ASN A 487 17.46 -2.56 11.89
N TYR A 488 18.01 -1.66 11.07
CA TYR A 488 17.72 -0.22 11.13
C TYR A 488 16.45 0.09 10.36
N ILE A 489 15.31 -0.33 10.92
CA ILE A 489 13.99 -0.23 10.28
C ILE A 489 13.01 0.67 11.03
N TRP A 490 13.36 1.14 12.23
CA TRP A 490 12.53 2.07 12.99
C TRP A 490 12.91 3.51 12.66
N ILE A 491 11.93 4.40 12.52
CA ILE A 491 12.13 5.76 12.02
C ILE A 491 12.10 6.75 13.18
N GLU A 492 13.13 7.60 13.28
CA GLU A 492 13.18 8.78 14.12
C GLU A 492 13.79 9.94 13.29
N LYS A 493 14.75 10.74 13.79
CA LYS A 493 15.53 11.69 12.98
C LYS A 493 16.31 10.95 11.89
N VAL A 494 16.87 9.81 12.28
CA VAL A 494 17.49 8.81 11.43
C VAL A 494 16.90 7.44 11.80
N SER A 495 17.01 6.47 10.90
CA SER A 495 16.59 5.11 11.19
C SER A 495 17.44 4.52 12.30
N TYR A 496 16.80 3.83 13.24
CA TYR A 496 17.45 3.15 14.36
C TYR A 496 17.03 1.68 14.42
N ALA A 497 17.78 0.89 15.18
CA ALA A 497 17.47 -0.47 15.54
C ALA A 497 17.29 -0.56 17.07
N SER A 498 16.40 -1.41 17.55
CA SER A 498 16.36 -1.77 18.98
C SER A 498 16.43 -3.28 19.12
N ARG A 499 17.53 -3.76 19.72
CA ARG A 499 17.72 -5.21 19.93
C ARG A 499 16.64 -5.79 20.85
N LEU A 500 16.17 -5.00 21.81
CA LEU A 500 15.09 -5.38 22.70
C LEU A 500 13.80 -5.64 21.91
N LEU A 501 13.47 -4.78 20.95
CA LEU A 501 12.31 -4.97 20.08
C LEU A 501 12.49 -6.17 19.15
N THR A 502 13.63 -6.26 18.46
CA THR A 502 13.94 -7.42 17.60
C THR A 502 13.78 -8.73 18.36
N ASP A 503 14.34 -8.84 19.57
CA ASP A 503 14.27 -10.04 20.39
C ASP A 503 12.86 -10.32 20.90
N SER A 504 12.09 -9.28 21.21
CA SER A 504 10.66 -9.38 21.57
C SER A 504 9.83 -9.98 20.43
N TYR A 505 9.99 -9.45 19.21
CA TYR A 505 9.29 -9.94 18.02
C TYR A 505 9.72 -11.36 17.65
N VAL A 506 11.00 -11.70 17.79
CA VAL A 506 11.49 -13.07 17.59
C VAL A 506 10.84 -14.04 18.56
N LEU A 507 10.82 -13.73 19.86
CA LEU A 507 10.18 -14.60 20.86
C LEU A 507 8.68 -14.71 20.62
N ALA A 508 8.02 -13.60 20.26
CA ALA A 508 6.62 -13.58 19.88
C ALA A 508 6.34 -14.48 18.67
N ALA A 509 7.12 -14.38 17.59
CA ALA A 509 6.98 -15.22 16.41
C ALA A 509 7.17 -16.72 16.72
N LEU A 510 8.18 -17.06 17.52
CA LEU A 510 8.43 -18.44 17.97
C LEU A 510 7.30 -18.98 18.86
N LYS A 511 6.74 -18.16 19.75
CA LYS A 511 5.59 -18.54 20.59
C LYS A 511 4.33 -18.71 19.74
N ALA A 512 4.00 -17.71 18.94
CA ALA A 512 2.80 -17.70 18.11
C ALA A 512 2.80 -18.88 17.14
N SER A 513 3.91 -19.14 16.43
CA SER A 513 4.04 -20.27 15.50
C SER A 513 3.76 -21.63 16.16
N SER A 514 4.12 -21.80 17.44
CA SER A 514 3.88 -23.05 18.19
C SER A 514 2.43 -23.29 18.62
N SER A 515 1.60 -22.23 18.64
CA SER A 515 0.22 -22.23 19.14
C SER A 515 -0.82 -22.55 18.05
N ALA A 516 -0.50 -23.45 17.12
CA ALA A 516 -1.38 -23.77 16.00
C ALA A 516 -2.77 -24.25 16.47
N PRO A 517 -3.88 -23.67 15.96
CA PRO A 517 -5.22 -24.22 16.20
C PRO A 517 -5.28 -25.68 15.75
N THR A 518 -5.84 -26.55 16.57
CA THR A 518 -5.94 -28.00 16.29
C THR A 518 -7.08 -28.35 15.33
N GLY A 519 -7.93 -27.39 14.97
CA GLY A 519 -9.04 -27.55 14.03
C GLY A 519 -9.18 -26.31 13.14
N ASP A 520 -10.20 -26.34 12.29
CA ASP A 520 -10.49 -25.25 11.35
C ASP A 520 -10.72 -23.93 12.06
N ALA A 521 -10.23 -22.85 11.46
CA ALA A 521 -10.46 -21.51 11.95
C ALA A 521 -11.93 -21.12 11.82
N THR A 522 -12.45 -20.43 12.84
CA THR A 522 -13.86 -19.98 12.91
C THR A 522 -14.01 -18.46 12.81
N ILE A 523 -12.95 -17.67 12.99
CA ILE A 523 -13.06 -16.21 12.93
C ILE A 523 -13.40 -15.78 11.49
N GLY A 524 -14.45 -14.97 11.35
CA GLY A 524 -14.99 -14.52 10.06
C GLY A 524 -15.92 -15.53 9.39
N SER A 525 -16.32 -16.62 10.07
CA SER A 525 -17.15 -17.68 9.47
C SER A 525 -18.51 -17.18 8.99
N SER A 526 -19.12 -16.21 9.70
CA SER A 526 -20.39 -15.59 9.29
C SER A 526 -20.26 -14.88 7.94
N LEU A 527 -19.15 -14.17 7.72
CA LEU A 527 -18.85 -13.53 6.44
C LEU A 527 -18.56 -14.56 5.36
N TRP A 528 -17.72 -15.56 5.66
CA TRP A 528 -17.32 -16.57 4.70
C TRP A 528 -18.50 -17.40 4.19
N GLN A 529 -19.38 -17.87 5.08
CA GLN A 529 -20.54 -18.68 4.71
C GLN A 529 -21.50 -17.93 3.78
N ASN A 530 -21.63 -16.61 3.95
CA ASN A 530 -22.47 -15.77 3.11
C ASN A 530 -21.93 -15.58 1.68
N VAL A 531 -20.63 -15.78 1.46
CA VAL A 531 -19.97 -15.52 0.17
C VAL A 531 -19.44 -16.77 -0.52
N SER A 532 -19.09 -17.81 0.25
CA SER A 532 -18.46 -19.03 -0.27
C SER A 532 -19.35 -19.73 -1.30
N SER A 533 -18.74 -20.12 -2.42
CA SER A 533 -19.42 -20.73 -3.57
C SER A 533 -18.89 -22.14 -3.78
N SER A 534 -19.78 -23.11 -4.04
CA SER A 534 -19.39 -24.49 -4.37
C SER A 534 -18.60 -24.59 -5.69
N SER A 535 -18.54 -23.51 -6.47
CA SER A 535 -17.81 -23.42 -7.74
C SER A 535 -16.35 -22.98 -7.62
N LEU A 536 -15.87 -22.62 -6.41
CA LEU A 536 -14.48 -22.18 -6.14
C LEU A 536 -13.45 -23.11 -6.81
N ASP A 537 -13.50 -24.41 -6.51
CA ASP A 537 -12.60 -25.42 -7.07
C ASP A 537 -12.71 -25.53 -8.60
N LYS A 538 -13.90 -25.35 -9.17
CA LYS A 538 -14.12 -25.40 -10.62
C LYS A 538 -13.41 -24.24 -11.30
N HIS A 539 -13.47 -23.04 -10.73
CA HIS A 539 -12.82 -21.85 -11.29
C HIS A 539 -11.30 -21.89 -11.14
N VAL A 540 -10.78 -22.33 -9.99
CA VAL A 540 -9.34 -22.53 -9.80
C VAL A 540 -8.79 -23.54 -10.82
N LYS A 541 -9.45 -24.68 -11.01
CA LYS A 541 -9.04 -25.68 -12.01
C LYS A 541 -9.16 -25.18 -13.45
N LEU A 542 -10.07 -24.26 -13.74
CA LEU A 542 -10.19 -23.65 -15.06
C LEU A 542 -9.01 -22.69 -15.31
N PHE A 543 -8.71 -21.81 -14.35
CA PHE A 543 -7.64 -20.83 -14.47
C PHE A 543 -6.25 -21.48 -14.45
N ALA A 544 -6.06 -22.58 -13.74
CA ALA A 544 -4.81 -23.35 -13.75
C ALA A 544 -4.46 -23.94 -15.13
N LYS A 545 -5.43 -24.03 -16.06
CA LYS A 545 -5.19 -24.49 -17.44
C LYS A 545 -4.68 -23.38 -18.35
N ALA A 546 -4.81 -22.12 -17.95
CA ALA A 546 -4.28 -21.00 -18.70
C ALA A 546 -2.75 -21.06 -18.70
N GLU A 547 -2.12 -20.89 -19.85
CA GLU A 547 -0.66 -20.92 -20.00
C GLU A 547 0.02 -19.93 -19.04
N LEU A 548 -0.60 -18.77 -18.81
CA LEU A 548 -0.14 -17.74 -17.88
C LEU A 548 0.09 -18.27 -16.45
N PHE A 549 -0.73 -19.23 -16.02
CA PHE A 549 -0.69 -19.84 -14.68
C PHE A 549 -0.08 -21.24 -14.66
N SER A 550 0.21 -21.85 -15.81
CA SER A 550 0.83 -23.18 -15.87
C SER A 550 2.13 -23.35 -15.06
N PRO A 551 3.00 -22.33 -14.86
CA PRO A 551 4.19 -22.49 -14.00
C PRO A 551 3.93 -22.14 -12.52
N HIS A 552 2.74 -21.68 -12.15
CA HIS A 552 2.43 -21.21 -10.80
C HIS A 552 1.78 -22.31 -9.96
N PRO A 553 2.05 -22.37 -8.65
CA PRO A 553 1.41 -23.36 -7.80
C PRO A 553 -0.09 -23.05 -7.61
N GLU A 554 -0.92 -24.10 -7.63
CA GLU A 554 -2.40 -23.96 -7.57
C GLU A 554 -2.87 -23.19 -6.33
N TRP A 555 -2.15 -23.26 -5.21
CA TRP A 555 -2.54 -22.56 -3.98
C TRP A 555 -2.52 -21.03 -4.12
N GLU A 556 -1.66 -20.45 -4.97
CA GLU A 556 -1.65 -19.00 -5.22
C GLU A 556 -2.91 -18.56 -5.96
N LEU A 557 -3.34 -19.38 -6.92
CA LEU A 557 -4.57 -19.15 -7.66
C LEU A 557 -5.80 -19.34 -6.76
N ARG A 558 -5.77 -20.34 -5.88
CA ARG A 558 -6.80 -20.55 -4.85
C ARG A 558 -6.93 -19.35 -3.92
N GLY A 559 -5.81 -18.77 -3.46
CA GLY A 559 -5.84 -17.56 -2.66
C GLY A 559 -6.38 -16.34 -3.42
N SER A 560 -6.02 -16.20 -4.70
CA SER A 560 -6.59 -15.14 -5.57
C SER A 560 -8.10 -15.30 -5.77
N MET A 561 -8.61 -16.53 -5.80
CA MET A 561 -10.04 -16.82 -5.86
C MET A 561 -10.76 -16.50 -4.54
N ILE A 562 -10.14 -16.77 -3.39
CA ILE A 562 -10.68 -16.37 -2.09
C ILE A 562 -10.82 -14.84 -2.03
N GLU A 563 -9.79 -14.09 -2.45
CA GLU A 563 -9.86 -12.63 -2.57
C GLU A 563 -11.00 -12.16 -3.49
N ALA A 564 -11.14 -12.81 -4.65
CA ALA A 564 -12.20 -12.51 -5.61
C ALA A 564 -13.60 -12.71 -5.02
N VAL A 565 -13.80 -13.78 -4.26
CA VAL A 565 -15.07 -14.07 -3.57
C VAL A 565 -15.36 -13.05 -2.46
N LEU A 566 -14.35 -12.62 -1.72
CA LEU A 566 -14.52 -11.59 -0.68
C LEU A 566 -14.92 -10.21 -1.26
N LEU A 567 -14.55 -9.91 -2.51
CA LEU A 567 -14.97 -8.69 -3.21
C LEU A 567 -16.43 -8.73 -3.71
N LYS A 568 -16.99 -9.93 -3.90
CA LYS A 568 -18.29 -10.15 -4.55
C LYS A 568 -19.46 -9.38 -3.92
N PRO A 569 -19.65 -9.32 -2.58
CA PRO A 569 -20.77 -8.58 -1.98
C PRO A 569 -20.80 -7.11 -2.38
N LEU A 570 -19.63 -6.47 -2.49
CA LEU A 570 -19.48 -5.07 -2.88
C LEU A 570 -19.88 -4.83 -4.33
N LEU A 571 -19.69 -5.83 -5.20
CA LEU A 571 -20.09 -5.76 -6.62
C LEU A 571 -21.60 -5.95 -6.76
N ILE A 572 -22.18 -6.92 -6.05
CA ILE A 572 -23.62 -7.22 -6.08
C ILE A 572 -24.44 -5.98 -5.67
N LYS A 573 -23.99 -5.24 -4.65
CA LYS A 573 -24.67 -4.03 -4.18
C LYS A 573 -24.80 -2.94 -5.26
N ARG A 574 -23.86 -2.89 -6.20
CA ARG A 574 -23.81 -1.89 -7.28
C ARG A 574 -24.26 -2.45 -8.65
N ARG A 575 -24.63 -3.74 -8.71
CA ARG A 575 -25.01 -4.47 -9.92
C ARG A 575 -26.06 -3.78 -10.78
N LEU A 576 -27.04 -3.13 -10.16
CA LEU A 576 -28.22 -2.56 -10.82
C LEU A 576 -28.17 -1.03 -10.92
N GLU A 577 -27.02 -0.40 -10.63
CA GLU A 577 -26.88 1.06 -10.65
C GLU A 577 -27.09 1.66 -12.05
N VAL A 578 -26.72 0.93 -13.10
CA VAL A 578 -26.76 1.41 -14.49
C VAL A 578 -27.77 0.62 -15.33
N PHE A 579 -27.64 -0.71 -15.36
CA PHE A 579 -28.46 -1.57 -16.21
C PHE A 579 -29.53 -2.29 -15.39
N GLN A 580 -30.80 -2.02 -15.70
CA GLN A 580 -31.91 -2.81 -15.16
C GLN A 580 -31.95 -4.17 -15.86
N ARG A 581 -32.13 -5.23 -15.08
CA ARG A 581 -32.04 -6.60 -15.57
C ARG A 581 -33.37 -7.27 -15.89
N GLN A 582 -34.40 -6.50 -16.24
CA GLN A 582 -35.66 -7.07 -16.69
C GLN A 582 -35.48 -7.70 -18.08
N GLY A 583 -35.69 -9.02 -18.18
CA GLY A 583 -35.55 -9.76 -19.46
C GLY A 583 -34.15 -10.28 -19.79
N MET A 584 -33.18 -10.16 -18.88
CA MET A 584 -31.77 -10.56 -19.06
C MET A 584 -31.42 -11.90 -18.37
N GLN A 585 -30.33 -12.56 -18.79
CA GLN A 585 -29.88 -13.90 -18.32
C GLN A 585 -29.17 -13.89 -16.95
N GLU A 586 -29.28 -14.94 -16.13
CA GLU A 586 -28.65 -14.99 -14.80
C GLU A 586 -27.13 -14.66 -14.79
N ASP A 587 -26.68 -13.81 -13.85
CA ASP A 587 -25.28 -13.33 -13.75
C ASP A 587 -24.33 -14.40 -13.21
N LYS A 588 -24.01 -15.37 -14.06
CA LYS A 588 -23.09 -16.45 -13.71
C LYS A 588 -21.61 -16.03 -13.72
N TYR A 589 -21.31 -14.81 -14.15
CA TYR A 589 -19.95 -14.24 -14.24
C TYR A 589 -19.42 -13.63 -12.93
N PHE A 590 -20.27 -13.44 -11.91
CA PHE A 590 -19.86 -12.76 -10.66
C PHE A 590 -18.70 -13.44 -9.90
N ASP A 591 -18.63 -14.76 -9.98
CA ASP A 591 -17.55 -15.52 -9.33
C ASP A 591 -16.22 -15.42 -10.10
N LEU A 592 -16.27 -15.02 -11.39
CA LEU A 592 -15.11 -15.02 -12.29
C LEU A 592 -14.53 -13.63 -12.53
N ILE A 593 -15.37 -12.60 -12.64
CA ILE A 593 -14.91 -11.24 -12.97
C ILE A 593 -13.82 -10.75 -12.03
N PRO A 594 -13.96 -10.85 -10.69
CA PRO A 594 -12.92 -10.36 -9.80
C PRO A 594 -11.66 -11.24 -9.90
N LEU A 595 -11.79 -12.54 -10.18
CA LEU A 595 -10.65 -13.45 -10.34
C LEU A 595 -9.76 -13.06 -11.53
N PHE A 596 -10.34 -12.54 -12.63
CA PHE A 596 -9.55 -12.01 -13.74
C PHE A 596 -8.65 -10.84 -13.32
N TRP A 597 -8.96 -10.14 -12.23
CA TRP A 597 -8.15 -9.03 -11.71
C TRP A 597 -7.25 -9.43 -10.55
N THR A 598 -7.77 -10.18 -9.58
CA THR A 598 -6.99 -10.60 -8.41
C THR A 598 -5.88 -11.57 -8.80
N SER A 599 -6.12 -12.48 -9.75
CA SER A 599 -5.11 -13.48 -10.11
C SER A 599 -3.89 -12.91 -10.83
N PRO A 600 -3.97 -12.04 -11.87
CA PRO A 600 -2.78 -11.38 -12.42
C PRO A 600 -2.11 -10.46 -11.41
N ASN A 601 -2.89 -9.73 -10.60
CA ASN A 601 -2.38 -8.85 -9.55
C ASN A 601 -1.47 -9.59 -8.56
N ASN A 602 -1.93 -10.75 -8.09
CA ASN A 602 -1.17 -11.56 -7.15
C ASN A 602 -0.03 -12.29 -7.85
N ARG A 603 -0.23 -12.85 -9.04
CA ARG A 603 0.81 -13.52 -9.85
C ARG A 603 2.03 -12.62 -10.08
N ALA A 604 1.81 -11.40 -10.53
CA ALA A 604 2.88 -10.43 -10.80
C ALA A 604 3.39 -9.71 -9.54
N ARG A 605 2.82 -9.99 -8.35
CA ARG A 605 3.09 -9.25 -7.11
C ARG A 605 2.91 -7.74 -7.30
N THR A 606 1.99 -7.34 -8.19
CA THR A 606 1.70 -5.94 -8.49
C THR A 606 1.13 -5.26 -7.26
N PHE A 607 0.25 -5.95 -6.51
CA PHE A 607 -0.40 -5.43 -5.31
C PHE A 607 -1.03 -4.05 -5.53
N ALA A 608 -1.77 -3.89 -6.63
CA ALA A 608 -2.59 -2.72 -6.86
C ALA A 608 -3.54 -2.49 -5.67
N SER A 609 -3.91 -1.22 -5.45
CA SER A 609 -4.82 -0.87 -4.35
C SER A 609 -6.15 -1.64 -4.46
N ALA A 610 -6.75 -1.99 -3.31
CA ALA A 610 -8.04 -2.70 -3.31
C ALA A 610 -9.15 -1.86 -3.96
N SER A 611 -9.09 -0.52 -3.80
CA SER A 611 -9.95 0.42 -4.52
C SER A 611 -9.79 0.30 -6.03
N PHE A 612 -8.55 0.19 -6.54
CA PHE A 612 -8.34 -0.02 -7.97
C PHE A 612 -8.96 -1.34 -8.44
N LEU A 613 -8.65 -2.46 -7.77
CA LEU A 613 -9.17 -3.79 -8.11
C LEU A 613 -10.71 -3.83 -8.09
N TYR A 614 -11.33 -3.14 -7.13
CA TYR A 614 -12.77 -3.01 -7.04
C TYR A 614 -13.37 -2.21 -8.21
N GLU A 615 -12.82 -1.04 -8.53
CA GLU A 615 -13.30 -0.20 -9.64
C GLU A 615 -13.16 -0.90 -10.99
N VAL A 616 -12.04 -1.58 -11.25
CA VAL A 616 -11.87 -2.33 -12.51
C VAL A 616 -12.74 -3.59 -12.58
N SER A 617 -13.02 -4.23 -11.44
CA SER A 617 -13.97 -5.35 -11.38
C SER A 617 -15.42 -4.89 -11.65
N LEU A 618 -15.81 -3.73 -11.10
CA LEU A 618 -17.11 -3.11 -11.42
C LEU A 618 -17.19 -2.72 -12.90
N LEU A 619 -16.13 -2.11 -13.45
CA LEU A 619 -16.07 -1.76 -14.86
C LEU A 619 -16.25 -3.01 -15.73
N SER A 620 -15.52 -4.09 -15.44
CA SER A 620 -15.66 -5.36 -16.16
C SER A 620 -17.10 -5.89 -16.08
N MET A 621 -17.73 -5.89 -14.90
CA MET A 621 -19.14 -6.26 -14.75
C MET A 621 -20.06 -5.41 -15.65
N LEU A 622 -19.87 -4.09 -15.66
CA LEU A 622 -20.67 -3.19 -16.49
C LEU A 622 -20.42 -3.38 -17.98
N THR A 623 -19.21 -3.77 -18.39
CA THR A 623 -18.92 -4.09 -19.80
C THR A 623 -19.67 -5.34 -20.28
N TYR A 624 -19.82 -6.37 -19.44
CA TYR A 624 -20.71 -7.49 -19.76
C TYR A 624 -22.18 -7.06 -19.87
N GLN A 625 -22.63 -6.18 -18.97
CA GLN A 625 -24.02 -5.71 -18.97
C GLN A 625 -24.34 -4.78 -20.14
N VAL A 626 -23.40 -3.94 -20.59
CA VAL A 626 -23.63 -3.07 -21.75
C VAL A 626 -23.66 -3.87 -23.03
N ASP A 627 -22.80 -4.89 -23.17
CA ASP A 627 -22.84 -5.81 -24.32
C ASP A 627 -24.21 -6.53 -24.38
N GLU A 628 -24.66 -7.12 -23.27
CA GLU A 628 -25.99 -7.77 -23.18
C GLU A 628 -27.12 -6.76 -23.46
N PHE A 629 -27.02 -5.53 -22.93
CA PHE A 629 -28.00 -4.48 -23.16
C PHE A 629 -28.10 -4.06 -24.63
N MET A 630 -26.96 -3.87 -25.30
CA MET A 630 -26.94 -3.44 -26.69
C MET A 630 -27.51 -4.52 -27.62
N GLU A 631 -27.19 -5.78 -27.36
CA GLU A 631 -27.67 -6.93 -28.13
C GLU A 631 -29.14 -7.26 -27.84
N ALA A 632 -29.53 -7.38 -26.58
CA ALA A 632 -30.85 -7.91 -26.20
C ALA A 632 -31.94 -6.83 -26.08
N VAL A 633 -31.58 -5.56 -25.91
CA VAL A 633 -32.53 -4.47 -25.65
C VAL A 633 -32.43 -3.37 -26.71
N ALA A 634 -31.26 -2.75 -26.86
CA ALA A 634 -31.12 -1.57 -27.71
C ALA A 634 -31.28 -1.90 -29.20
N ALA A 635 -30.52 -2.84 -29.76
CA ALA A 635 -30.62 -3.18 -31.17
C ALA A 635 -32.02 -3.69 -31.59
N PRO A 636 -32.70 -4.56 -30.82
CA PRO A 636 -34.08 -4.96 -31.10
C PRO A 636 -35.08 -3.80 -31.08
N ALA A 637 -34.96 -2.86 -30.13
CA ALA A 637 -35.84 -1.68 -30.06
C ALA A 637 -35.72 -0.75 -31.28
N PHE A 638 -34.56 -0.79 -31.95
CA PHE A 638 -34.25 0.00 -33.15
C PHE A 638 -34.12 -0.85 -34.42
N GLN A 639 -34.73 -2.03 -34.47
CA GLN A 639 -34.71 -2.88 -35.67
C GLN A 639 -35.27 -2.11 -36.89
N GLY A 640 -34.49 -2.06 -37.97
CA GLY A 640 -34.82 -1.26 -39.17
C GLY A 640 -34.60 0.26 -39.03
N ARG A 641 -34.20 0.74 -37.84
CA ARG A 641 -33.93 2.15 -37.49
C ARG A 641 -32.56 2.32 -36.80
N ILE A 642 -31.58 1.48 -37.12
CA ILE A 642 -30.24 1.49 -36.49
C ILE A 642 -29.52 2.84 -36.60
N SER A 643 -29.81 3.64 -37.64
CA SER A 643 -29.29 5.01 -37.76
C SER A 643 -29.77 5.94 -36.63
N GLU A 644 -30.99 5.73 -36.11
CA GLU A 644 -31.51 6.47 -34.96
C GLU A 644 -30.78 6.08 -33.67
N LEU A 645 -30.50 4.78 -33.45
CA LEU A 645 -29.69 4.31 -32.32
C LEU A 645 -28.28 4.91 -32.36
N ARG A 646 -27.65 4.95 -33.53
CA ARG A 646 -26.36 5.62 -33.74
C ARG A 646 -26.43 7.10 -33.36
N GLN A 647 -27.51 7.81 -33.73
CA GLN A 647 -27.72 9.20 -33.38
C GLN A 647 -27.92 9.41 -31.87
N LEU A 648 -28.53 8.45 -31.16
CA LEU A 648 -28.64 8.51 -29.69
C LEU A 648 -27.26 8.44 -29.02
N VAL A 649 -26.36 7.56 -29.48
CA VAL A 649 -24.99 7.50 -28.96
C VAL A 649 -24.29 8.86 -29.15
N TRP A 650 -24.39 9.45 -30.33
CA TRP A 650 -23.87 10.80 -30.62
C TRP A 650 -24.49 11.91 -29.76
N THR A 651 -25.76 11.76 -29.39
CA THR A 651 -26.45 12.71 -28.52
C THR A 651 -25.93 12.61 -27.08
N VAL A 652 -25.59 11.40 -26.61
CA VAL A 652 -25.05 11.18 -25.27
C VAL A 652 -23.57 11.56 -25.19
N LEU A 653 -22.80 11.30 -26.25
CA LEU A 653 -21.35 11.55 -26.35
C LEU A 653 -21.06 12.32 -27.64
N PRO A 654 -21.17 13.66 -27.66
CA PRO A 654 -20.92 14.46 -28.86
C PRO A 654 -19.42 14.62 -29.19
N GLU A 655 -19.10 14.98 -30.44
CA GLU A 655 -17.72 15.23 -30.91
C GLU A 655 -17.08 16.49 -30.28
N GLU A 656 -17.89 17.53 -30.11
CA GLU A 656 -17.55 18.78 -29.45
C GLU A 656 -18.65 19.13 -28.43
N PRO A 657 -18.31 19.79 -27.30
CA PRO A 657 -19.32 20.30 -26.39
C PRO A 657 -20.21 21.30 -27.15
N VAL A 658 -21.49 20.96 -27.30
CA VAL A 658 -22.46 21.88 -27.90
C VAL A 658 -22.53 23.09 -26.97
N GLU A 659 -22.06 24.26 -27.43
CA GLU A 659 -22.33 25.53 -26.74
C GLU A 659 -23.83 25.56 -26.45
N ALA A 660 -24.20 25.71 -25.18
CA ALA A 660 -25.58 25.67 -24.74
C ALA A 660 -26.37 26.80 -25.43
N ALA A 661 -26.86 26.51 -26.63
CA ALA A 661 -27.86 27.31 -27.29
C ALA A 661 -29.07 27.22 -26.38
N VAL A 662 -29.46 28.38 -25.84
CA VAL A 662 -30.70 28.59 -25.10
C VAL A 662 -31.86 28.30 -26.04
N THR A 663 -32.17 27.03 -26.29
CA THR A 663 -33.45 26.61 -26.83
C THR A 663 -34.39 26.54 -25.63
N LYS A 664 -35.25 27.56 -25.54
CA LYS A 664 -36.42 27.58 -24.66
C LYS A 664 -37.06 26.18 -24.67
N GLU A 665 -37.00 25.49 -23.53
CA GLU A 665 -37.90 24.38 -23.24
C GLU A 665 -39.33 24.90 -23.43
N GLN A 666 -39.96 24.50 -24.53
CA GLN A 666 -41.41 24.59 -24.62
C GLN A 666 -41.97 23.54 -23.66
N ASN A 667 -42.40 24.02 -22.49
CA ASN A 667 -43.25 23.29 -21.56
C ASN A 667 -44.55 22.86 -22.26
N GLY A 668 -44.49 21.73 -22.97
CA GLY A 668 -45.66 20.94 -23.33
C GLY A 668 -46.04 20.10 -22.12
N HIS A 669 -47.08 20.50 -21.39
CA HIS A 669 -47.73 19.65 -20.41
C HIS A 669 -48.21 18.35 -21.07
N ALA A 670 -47.47 17.26 -20.90
CA ALA A 670 -48.00 15.92 -21.12
C ALA A 670 -48.76 15.49 -19.85
N ASN A 671 -50.09 15.48 -19.96
CA ASN A 671 -50.97 14.81 -19.00
C ASN A 671 -50.57 13.33 -18.87
N GLY A 672 -50.68 12.81 -17.64
CA GLY A 672 -50.27 11.47 -17.26
C GLY A 672 -50.96 10.32 -18.00
N ASN A 673 -50.35 9.13 -17.81
CA ASN A 673 -50.67 7.79 -18.34
C ASN A 673 -50.10 7.42 -19.73
N GLY A 674 -48.80 7.63 -19.96
CA GLY A 674 -48.07 6.98 -21.06
C GLY A 674 -46.91 6.16 -20.53
N SER A 675 -46.86 4.86 -20.86
CA SER A 675 -45.63 4.06 -20.74
C SER A 675 -44.47 4.78 -21.43
N SER A 676 -43.28 4.81 -20.83
CA SER A 676 -42.08 5.34 -21.49
C SER A 676 -41.89 4.65 -22.84
N SER A 677 -41.48 5.40 -23.87
CA SER A 677 -41.18 4.76 -25.15
C SER A 677 -39.87 3.96 -25.01
N PRO A 678 -39.71 2.82 -25.71
CA PRO A 678 -38.45 2.06 -25.69
C PRO A 678 -37.21 2.90 -26.04
N GLN A 679 -37.40 3.97 -26.81
CA GLN A 679 -36.33 4.92 -27.15
C GLN A 679 -35.91 5.78 -25.95
N ASP A 680 -36.85 6.23 -25.12
CA ASP A 680 -36.56 7.00 -23.92
C ASP A 680 -35.80 6.15 -22.88
N ASP A 681 -36.16 4.86 -22.77
CA ASP A 681 -35.51 3.91 -21.86
C ASP A 681 -34.06 3.61 -22.29
N VAL A 682 -33.83 3.42 -23.59
CA VAL A 682 -32.47 3.23 -24.13
C VAL A 682 -31.61 4.47 -23.93
N LEU A 683 -32.15 5.66 -24.22
CA LEU A 683 -31.44 6.92 -24.00
C LEU A 683 -31.11 7.14 -22.52
N ALA A 684 -32.04 6.86 -21.61
CA ALA A 684 -31.84 6.98 -20.17
C ALA A 684 -30.72 6.04 -19.69
N THR A 685 -30.71 4.79 -20.17
CA THR A 685 -29.68 3.80 -19.82
C THR A 685 -28.29 4.22 -20.31
N LEU A 686 -28.17 4.67 -21.56
CA LEU A 686 -26.90 5.19 -22.11
C LEU A 686 -26.40 6.42 -21.34
N LYS A 687 -27.30 7.33 -20.96
CA LYS A 687 -26.96 8.47 -20.07
C LYS A 687 -26.50 8.02 -18.70
N GLY A 688 -27.14 6.99 -18.13
CA GLY A 688 -26.74 6.37 -16.87
C GLY A 688 -25.32 5.79 -16.95
N PHE A 689 -25.00 5.09 -18.04
CA PHE A 689 -23.67 4.51 -18.22
C PHE A 689 -22.59 5.58 -18.42
N LYS A 690 -22.86 6.63 -19.22
CA LYS A 690 -21.98 7.81 -19.28
C LYS A 690 -21.78 8.41 -17.89
N LYS A 691 -22.88 8.65 -17.16
CA LYS A 691 -22.82 9.23 -15.82
C LYS A 691 -21.93 8.40 -14.89
N TYR A 692 -22.07 7.08 -14.89
CA TYR A 692 -21.21 6.20 -14.10
C TYR A 692 -19.72 6.41 -14.42
N CYS A 693 -19.37 6.43 -15.71
CA CYS A 693 -17.98 6.55 -16.14
C CYS A 693 -17.36 7.90 -15.76
N PHE A 694 -18.08 9.01 -15.93
CA PHE A 694 -17.53 10.37 -15.76
C PHE A 694 -17.79 10.98 -14.38
N GLU A 695 -18.77 10.49 -13.62
CA GLU A 695 -19.01 10.96 -12.26
C GLU A 695 -18.15 10.24 -11.21
N ASN A 696 -17.37 9.23 -11.63
CA ASN A 696 -16.39 8.58 -10.77
C ASN A 696 -15.39 9.64 -10.21
N PRO A 697 -15.18 9.70 -8.88
CA PRO A 697 -14.30 10.71 -8.27
C PRO A 697 -12.88 10.73 -8.84
N LEU A 698 -12.32 9.55 -9.13
CA LEU A 698 -10.97 9.44 -9.71
C LEU A 698 -10.94 9.86 -11.17
N VAL A 699 -12.02 9.67 -11.94
CA VAL A 699 -12.08 10.17 -13.31
C VAL A 699 -12.15 11.70 -13.32
N LYS A 700 -12.90 12.31 -12.38
CA LYS A 700 -13.01 13.78 -12.29
C LYS A 700 -11.68 14.48 -11.99
N THR A 701 -10.79 13.86 -11.24
CA THR A 701 -9.47 14.41 -10.89
C THR A 701 -8.38 14.09 -11.91
N ALA A 702 -8.69 13.27 -12.93
CA ALA A 702 -7.75 12.90 -13.96
C ALA A 702 -7.44 14.09 -14.87
N SER A 703 -6.36 13.99 -15.66
CA SER A 703 -6.04 15.04 -16.64
C SER A 703 -7.18 15.25 -17.65
N ALA A 704 -7.34 16.48 -18.14
CA ALA A 704 -8.34 16.77 -19.17
C ALA A 704 -8.08 15.98 -20.47
N ALA A 705 -6.82 15.65 -20.77
CA ALA A 705 -6.44 14.86 -21.92
C ALA A 705 -6.87 13.39 -21.79
N ASP A 706 -6.72 12.81 -20.59
CA ASP A 706 -7.14 11.43 -20.31
C ASP A 706 -8.67 11.32 -20.25
N GLN A 707 -9.36 12.29 -19.64
CA GLN A 707 -10.82 12.37 -19.65
C GLN A 707 -11.38 12.47 -21.08
N LYS A 708 -10.76 13.28 -21.95
CA LYS A 708 -11.14 13.38 -23.36
C LYS A 708 -10.87 12.09 -24.14
N THR A 709 -9.81 11.37 -23.79
CA THR A 709 -9.51 10.05 -24.36
C THR A 709 -10.58 9.05 -23.95
N LEU A 710 -10.98 9.02 -22.68
CA LEU A 710 -12.10 8.20 -22.19
C LEU A 710 -13.41 8.49 -22.92
N GLU A 711 -13.75 9.77 -23.14
CA GLU A 711 -14.96 10.15 -23.89
C GLU A 711 -14.92 9.70 -25.34
N ARG A 712 -13.75 9.78 -25.98
CA ARG A 712 -13.56 9.26 -27.33
C ARG A 712 -13.71 7.74 -27.37
N GLU A 713 -12.99 7.00 -26.53
CA GLU A 713 -13.00 5.53 -26.60
C GLU A 713 -14.35 4.94 -26.16
N LEU A 714 -15.05 5.51 -25.16
CA LEU A 714 -16.40 5.06 -24.77
C LEU A 714 -17.39 5.22 -25.93
N ARG A 715 -17.34 6.35 -26.62
CA ARG A 715 -18.19 6.60 -27.78
C ARG A 715 -17.87 5.63 -28.92
N THR A 716 -16.58 5.46 -29.23
CA THR A 716 -16.12 4.52 -30.26
C THR A 716 -16.63 3.11 -29.95
N TYR A 717 -16.53 2.67 -28.69
CA TYR A 717 -17.03 1.37 -28.23
C TYR A 717 -18.54 1.20 -28.44
N LEU A 718 -19.35 2.16 -28.00
CA LEU A 718 -20.81 2.10 -28.20
C LEU A 718 -21.21 2.16 -29.68
N LEU A 719 -20.52 2.97 -30.49
CA LEU A 719 -20.77 3.04 -31.94
C LEU A 719 -20.36 1.75 -32.65
N ALA A 720 -19.28 1.10 -32.21
CA ALA A 720 -18.83 -0.17 -32.74
C ALA A 720 -19.80 -1.31 -32.42
N GLN A 721 -20.42 -1.32 -31.24
CA GLN A 721 -21.52 -2.24 -30.91
C GLN A 721 -22.70 -2.08 -31.86
N VAL A 722 -23.13 -0.83 -32.11
CA VAL A 722 -24.18 -0.54 -33.10
C VAL A 722 -23.79 -1.02 -34.50
N GLN A 723 -22.53 -0.83 -34.90
CA GLN A 723 -22.04 -1.27 -36.20
C GLN A 723 -21.95 -2.80 -36.31
N GLN A 724 -21.54 -3.49 -35.24
CA GLN A 724 -21.48 -4.95 -35.16
C GLN A 724 -22.86 -5.58 -35.34
N GLU A 725 -23.89 -5.00 -34.71
CA GLU A 725 -25.27 -5.44 -34.86
C GLU A 725 -25.80 -5.24 -36.28
N GLU A 726 -25.44 -4.12 -36.92
CA GLU A 726 -25.78 -3.87 -38.31
C GLU A 726 -25.10 -4.88 -39.26
N ASP A 727 -23.81 -5.15 -39.04
CA ASP A 727 -23.03 -6.12 -39.80
C ASP A 727 -23.61 -7.53 -39.65
N SER A 728 -23.99 -7.92 -38.42
CA SER A 728 -24.61 -9.21 -38.11
C SER A 728 -26.01 -9.33 -38.74
N ALA A 729 -26.82 -8.26 -38.71
CA ALA A 729 -28.12 -8.25 -39.37
C ALA A 729 -28.01 -8.41 -40.90
N ARG A 730 -27.02 -7.74 -41.51
CA ARG A 730 -26.71 -7.92 -42.94
C ARG A 730 -26.24 -9.33 -43.24
N PHE A 731 -25.40 -9.90 -42.38
CA PHE A 731 -24.93 -11.29 -42.52
C PHE A 731 -26.09 -12.29 -42.50
N ARG A 732 -27.01 -12.16 -41.53
CA ARG A 732 -28.25 -12.97 -41.46
C ARG A 732 -29.05 -12.89 -42.75
N GLN A 733 -29.29 -11.69 -43.25
CA GLN A 733 -30.04 -11.48 -44.49
C GLN A 733 -29.36 -12.09 -45.73
N GLN A 734 -28.02 -12.01 -45.83
CA GLN A 734 -27.25 -12.61 -46.92
C GLN A 734 -27.32 -14.14 -46.88
N ARG A 735 -27.16 -14.71 -45.68
CA ARG A 735 -27.27 -16.16 -45.43
C ARG A 735 -28.67 -16.69 -45.78
N GLU A 736 -29.73 -16.01 -45.35
CA GLU A 736 -31.13 -16.36 -45.66
C GLU A 736 -31.46 -16.27 -47.15
N SER A 737 -30.79 -15.37 -47.88
CA SER A 737 -30.99 -15.18 -49.32
C SER A 737 -30.02 -15.96 -50.20
N GLU A 738 -29.22 -16.87 -49.62
CA GLU A 738 -28.16 -17.65 -50.29
C GLU A 738 -27.17 -16.78 -51.10
N LYS A 739 -27.04 -15.50 -50.74
CA LYS A 739 -26.11 -14.58 -51.41
C LYS A 739 -24.74 -14.67 -50.75
N PRO A 740 -23.64 -14.73 -51.54
CA PRO A 740 -22.30 -14.67 -50.98
C PRO A 740 -22.06 -13.30 -50.34
N GLY A 741 -21.54 -13.29 -49.11
CA GLY A 741 -21.20 -12.08 -48.39
C GLY A 741 -20.89 -12.35 -46.91
N ALA A 742 -20.08 -11.47 -46.31
CA ALA A 742 -19.63 -11.57 -44.92
C ALA A 742 -20.33 -10.57 -44.00
N GLY A 743 -21.50 -10.04 -44.37
CA GLY A 743 -22.24 -9.03 -43.59
C GLY A 743 -21.60 -7.62 -43.55
N SER A 744 -20.28 -7.53 -43.64
CA SER A 744 -19.50 -6.29 -43.71
C SER A 744 -19.12 -5.94 -45.16
N THR A 745 -18.96 -4.64 -45.44
CA THR A 745 -18.45 -4.12 -46.72
C THR A 745 -16.93 -4.00 -46.76
N SER A 746 -16.25 -4.40 -45.68
CA SER A 746 -14.81 -4.27 -45.46
C SER A 746 -14.06 -5.60 -45.63
N THR A 747 -12.73 -5.56 -45.73
CA THR A 747 -11.86 -6.74 -45.59
C THR A 747 -11.79 -7.19 -44.13
N PHE A 748 -11.41 -8.45 -43.90
CA PHE A 748 -11.22 -8.97 -42.55
C PHE A 748 -10.23 -8.12 -41.74
N TYR A 749 -9.07 -7.78 -42.32
CA TYR A 749 -8.04 -6.97 -41.65
C TYR A 749 -8.60 -5.62 -41.16
N ASN A 750 -9.30 -4.90 -42.05
CA ASN A 750 -9.85 -3.57 -41.72
C ASN A 750 -10.96 -3.67 -40.68
N TRP A 751 -11.84 -4.68 -40.78
CA TRP A 751 -12.91 -4.89 -39.80
C TRP A 751 -12.35 -5.28 -38.43
N ALA A 752 -11.41 -6.23 -38.38
CA ALA A 752 -10.82 -6.70 -37.13
C ALA A 752 -10.10 -5.60 -36.36
N ARG A 753 -9.49 -4.61 -37.05
CA ARG A 753 -8.81 -3.45 -36.44
C ARG A 753 -9.68 -2.21 -36.22
N SER A 754 -10.94 -2.25 -36.66
CA SER A 754 -11.91 -1.16 -36.45
C SER A 754 -13.10 -1.71 -35.70
N THR A 755 -14.26 -1.92 -36.34
CA THR A 755 -15.49 -2.42 -35.72
C THR A 755 -15.23 -3.59 -34.77
N GLY A 756 -14.44 -4.61 -35.16
CA GLY A 756 -14.14 -5.75 -34.31
C GLY A 756 -13.36 -5.38 -33.03
N ALA A 757 -12.22 -4.71 -33.17
CA ALA A 757 -11.40 -4.26 -32.04
C ALA A 757 -12.08 -3.17 -31.19
N ASP A 758 -12.86 -2.29 -31.80
CA ASP A 758 -13.57 -1.23 -31.10
C ASP A 758 -14.83 -1.77 -30.40
N ASN A 759 -15.37 -2.91 -30.84
CA ASN A 759 -16.51 -3.60 -30.21
C ASN A 759 -16.11 -4.39 -28.95
N VAL A 760 -14.81 -4.67 -28.73
CA VAL A 760 -14.36 -5.23 -27.45
C VAL A 760 -14.08 -4.09 -26.46
N SER A 761 -14.34 -4.30 -25.18
CA SER A 761 -14.22 -3.24 -24.16
C SER A 761 -12.79 -2.78 -23.88
N GLY A 762 -11.77 -3.46 -24.42
CA GLY A 762 -10.35 -3.22 -24.15
C GLY A 762 -9.89 -1.75 -24.28
N PRO A 763 -10.09 -1.06 -25.41
CA PRO A 763 -9.71 0.36 -25.58
C PRO A 763 -10.43 1.29 -24.59
N PHE A 764 -11.72 1.06 -24.36
CA PHE A 764 -12.50 1.81 -23.39
C PHE A 764 -11.99 1.59 -21.95
N ALA A 765 -11.74 0.34 -21.57
CA ALA A 765 -11.18 -0.03 -20.27
C ALA A 765 -9.79 0.56 -20.06
N TRP A 766 -8.93 0.54 -21.09
CA TRP A 766 -7.64 1.21 -21.08
C TRP A 766 -7.78 2.71 -20.80
N ALA A 767 -8.68 3.41 -21.49
CA ALA A 767 -8.88 4.83 -21.26
C ALA A 767 -9.42 5.14 -19.85
N PHE A 768 -10.30 4.29 -19.32
CA PHE A 768 -10.84 4.44 -17.96
C PHE A 768 -9.75 4.21 -16.91
N ILE A 769 -8.99 3.12 -17.02
CA ILE A 769 -7.83 2.84 -16.17
C ILE A 769 -6.80 3.96 -16.27
N GLY A 770 -6.56 4.51 -17.47
CA GLY A 770 -5.71 5.67 -17.68
C GLY A 770 -6.13 6.87 -16.83
N CYS A 771 -7.43 7.14 -16.71
CA CYS A 771 -7.95 8.18 -15.82
C CYS A 771 -7.69 7.84 -14.34
N LEU A 772 -7.89 6.59 -13.92
CA LEU A 772 -7.60 6.17 -12.54
C LEU A 772 -6.13 6.39 -12.19
N LEU A 773 -5.22 5.95 -13.06
CA LEU A 773 -3.77 6.06 -12.85
C LEU A 773 -3.26 7.50 -12.99
N SER A 774 -3.87 8.31 -13.85
CA SER A 774 -3.62 9.76 -13.93
C SER A 774 -3.92 10.44 -12.58
N SER A 775 -4.97 10.00 -11.90
CA SER A 775 -5.36 10.54 -10.58
C SER A 775 -4.52 10.02 -9.43
N THR A 776 -4.20 8.72 -9.40
CA THR A 776 -3.58 8.11 -8.22
C THR A 776 -2.06 7.97 -8.33
N LEU A 777 -1.52 7.85 -9.53
CA LEU A 777 -0.10 7.56 -9.77
C LEU A 777 0.60 8.66 -10.56
N THR A 778 0.30 9.93 -10.25
CA THR A 778 1.04 11.09 -10.76
C THR A 778 1.44 12.04 -9.62
N PRO A 779 2.56 12.78 -9.74
CA PRO A 779 3.01 13.65 -8.66
C PRO A 779 1.98 14.74 -8.37
N GLY A 780 1.51 14.80 -7.13
CA GLY A 780 0.47 15.74 -6.67
C GLY A 780 -0.94 15.17 -6.61
N GLY A 781 -1.16 13.89 -6.96
CA GLY A 781 -2.45 13.21 -6.78
C GLY A 781 -3.54 13.60 -7.79
N GLY A 782 -3.15 13.94 -9.03
CA GLY A 782 -4.08 14.17 -10.14
C GLY A 782 -3.69 15.32 -11.08
N GLY A 783 -4.47 15.50 -12.15
CA GLY A 783 -4.33 16.59 -13.11
C GLY A 783 -3.18 16.47 -14.12
N LYS A 784 -2.33 15.44 -14.03
CA LYS A 784 -1.25 15.16 -14.99
C LYS A 784 -1.56 13.94 -15.83
N ASP A 785 -1.15 13.99 -17.10
CA ASP A 785 -1.39 12.92 -18.05
C ASP A 785 -0.72 11.61 -17.62
N VAL A 786 -1.44 10.49 -17.79
CA VAL A 786 -0.90 9.14 -17.50
C VAL A 786 0.34 8.81 -18.35
N PHE A 787 0.35 9.32 -19.59
CA PHE A 787 1.46 9.30 -20.54
C PHE A 787 1.84 10.74 -20.91
N PRO A 788 2.92 11.31 -20.34
CA PRO A 788 3.21 12.74 -20.46
C PRO A 788 3.72 13.18 -21.85
N THR A 789 4.38 12.30 -22.62
CA THR A 789 5.00 12.69 -23.89
C THR A 789 4.19 12.27 -25.12
N ALA A 790 4.40 12.98 -26.25
CA ALA A 790 3.79 12.59 -27.52
C ALA A 790 4.19 11.18 -27.96
N GLY A 791 5.45 10.79 -27.72
CA GLY A 791 5.95 9.44 -28.01
C GLY A 791 5.23 8.38 -27.19
N GLU A 792 5.14 8.56 -25.87
CA GLU A 792 4.44 7.61 -25.01
C GLU A 792 2.96 7.52 -25.35
N LYS A 793 2.27 8.63 -25.61
CA LYS A 793 0.85 8.61 -26.02
C LYS A 793 0.63 7.85 -27.31
N TYR A 794 1.51 8.04 -28.30
CA TYR A 794 1.42 7.34 -29.58
C TYR A 794 1.63 5.83 -29.41
N VAL A 795 2.70 5.44 -28.70
CA VAL A 795 3.02 4.01 -28.51
C VAL A 795 2.01 3.35 -27.57
N ALA A 796 1.51 4.04 -26.54
CA ALA A 796 0.41 3.54 -25.71
C ALA A 796 -0.86 3.27 -26.54
N ALA A 797 -1.15 4.12 -27.52
CA ALA A 797 -2.23 3.85 -28.47
C ALA A 797 -2.00 2.60 -29.31
N ASP A 798 -0.76 2.41 -29.79
CA ASP A 798 -0.37 1.21 -30.50
C ASP A 798 -0.55 -0.07 -29.65
N VAL A 799 -0.16 -0.01 -28.36
CA VAL A 799 -0.33 -1.10 -27.39
C VAL A 799 -1.80 -1.51 -27.26
N TYR A 800 -2.71 -0.60 -26.89
CA TYR A 800 -4.09 -1.01 -26.65
C TYR A 800 -4.86 -1.36 -27.94
N ARG A 801 -4.40 -0.89 -29.12
CA ARG A 801 -4.98 -1.26 -30.42
C ARG A 801 -4.59 -2.67 -30.85
N HIS A 802 -3.33 -3.07 -30.64
CA HIS A 802 -2.91 -4.47 -30.82
C HIS A 802 -3.63 -5.40 -29.85
N LEU A 803 -3.74 -5.01 -28.59
CA LEU A 803 -4.49 -5.74 -27.57
C LEU A 803 -5.96 -5.94 -27.97
N ALA A 804 -6.63 -4.90 -28.44
CA ALA A 804 -8.04 -4.97 -28.83
C ALA A 804 -8.27 -5.88 -30.05
N THR A 805 -7.37 -5.81 -31.04
CA THR A 805 -7.41 -6.69 -32.22
C THR A 805 -7.19 -8.15 -31.82
N MET A 806 -6.21 -8.41 -30.94
CA MET A 806 -5.95 -9.73 -30.37
C MET A 806 -7.17 -10.29 -29.64
N ALA A 807 -7.76 -9.51 -28.74
CA ALA A 807 -8.93 -9.90 -27.97
C ALA A 807 -10.14 -10.23 -28.86
N ARG A 808 -10.39 -9.45 -29.92
CA ARG A 808 -11.43 -9.76 -30.92
C ARG A 808 -11.17 -11.11 -31.61
N ILE A 809 -9.93 -11.36 -32.04
CA ILE A 809 -9.56 -12.61 -32.73
C ILE A 809 -9.75 -13.82 -31.83
N TYR A 810 -9.29 -13.76 -30.57
CA TYR A 810 -9.45 -14.88 -29.64
C TYR A 810 -10.90 -15.06 -29.17
N ASN A 811 -11.66 -13.98 -29.01
CA ASN A 811 -13.09 -14.06 -28.75
C ASN A 811 -13.80 -14.80 -29.90
N ASP A 812 -13.56 -14.41 -31.15
CA ASP A 812 -14.12 -15.06 -32.34
C ASP A 812 -13.70 -16.53 -32.47
N LEU A 813 -12.45 -16.85 -32.14
CA LEU A 813 -11.94 -18.24 -32.16
C LEU A 813 -12.72 -19.13 -31.18
N GLY A 814 -12.99 -18.61 -29.98
CA GLY A 814 -13.77 -19.30 -28.95
C GLY A 814 -15.26 -19.42 -29.28
N SER A 815 -15.82 -18.43 -29.99
CA SER A 815 -17.27 -18.29 -30.19
C SER A 815 -17.82 -18.78 -31.53
N ILE A 816 -17.00 -19.32 -32.45
CA ILE A 816 -17.41 -19.72 -33.81
C ILE A 816 -18.78 -20.43 -33.85
N ARG A 817 -18.98 -21.42 -32.97
CA ARG A 817 -20.22 -22.21 -32.93
C ARG A 817 -21.41 -21.38 -32.45
N ARG A 818 -21.23 -20.61 -31.39
CA ARG A 818 -22.25 -19.73 -30.81
C ARG A 818 -22.71 -18.71 -31.84
N ASP A 819 -21.76 -18.00 -32.44
CA ASP A 819 -22.05 -16.94 -33.42
C ASP A 819 -22.75 -17.51 -34.65
N GLN A 820 -22.43 -18.75 -35.04
CA GLN A 820 -23.14 -19.45 -36.11
C GLN A 820 -24.61 -19.76 -35.76
N GLU A 821 -24.88 -20.14 -34.51
CA GLU A 821 -26.22 -20.44 -33.97
C GLU A 821 -27.05 -19.15 -33.82
N GLU A 822 -26.44 -18.06 -33.34
CA GLU A 822 -27.06 -16.73 -33.16
C GLU A 822 -27.15 -15.92 -34.46
N GLY A 823 -26.41 -16.33 -35.50
CA GLY A 823 -26.28 -15.56 -36.74
C GLY A 823 -25.55 -14.24 -36.53
N ALA A 824 -24.62 -14.19 -35.59
CA ALA A 824 -23.69 -13.08 -35.40
C ALA A 824 -22.55 -13.16 -36.42
N LEU A 825 -22.02 -12.00 -36.84
CA LEU A 825 -20.85 -11.96 -37.71
C LEU A 825 -19.58 -12.33 -36.92
N ASN A 826 -18.91 -13.41 -37.34
CA ASN A 826 -17.64 -13.86 -36.81
C ASN A 826 -16.51 -13.66 -37.85
N SER A 827 -15.28 -13.48 -37.37
CA SER A 827 -14.05 -13.45 -38.20
C SER A 827 -14.02 -14.53 -39.29
N VAL A 828 -14.47 -15.76 -39.00
CA VAL A 828 -14.41 -16.91 -39.94
C VAL A 828 -15.39 -16.83 -41.12
N ASN A 829 -16.27 -15.82 -41.13
CA ASN A 829 -17.26 -15.60 -42.19
C ASN A 829 -16.73 -14.72 -43.34
N PHE A 830 -15.56 -14.09 -43.15
CA PHE A 830 -14.95 -13.24 -44.18
C PHE A 830 -14.40 -14.04 -45.38
N PRO A 831 -14.38 -13.46 -46.60
CA PRO A 831 -13.92 -14.15 -47.81
C PRO A 831 -12.51 -14.73 -47.71
N GLU A 832 -11.64 -14.11 -46.93
CA GLU A 832 -10.27 -14.53 -46.65
C GLU A 832 -10.19 -15.92 -45.98
N PHE A 833 -11.28 -16.41 -45.38
CA PHE A 833 -11.37 -17.73 -44.75
C PHE A 833 -12.01 -18.80 -45.64
N VAL A 834 -12.38 -18.48 -46.89
CA VAL A 834 -13.08 -19.42 -47.80
C VAL A 834 -12.20 -20.59 -48.21
N SER A 835 -10.88 -20.40 -48.33
CA SER A 835 -9.92 -21.47 -48.67
C SER A 835 -9.72 -22.51 -47.55
N HIS A 836 -10.33 -22.30 -46.39
CA HIS A 836 -10.20 -23.13 -45.20
C HIS A 836 -11.51 -23.91 -44.98
N GLU A 837 -11.56 -25.16 -45.43
CA GLU A 837 -12.80 -25.94 -45.52
C GLU A 837 -13.33 -26.42 -44.15
N SER A 838 -12.45 -26.68 -43.17
CA SER A 838 -12.84 -27.14 -41.83
C SER A 838 -12.80 -26.03 -40.79
N VAL A 839 -13.66 -26.13 -39.77
CA VAL A 839 -13.66 -25.20 -38.62
C VAL A 839 -12.30 -25.19 -37.93
N GLU A 840 -11.66 -26.36 -37.80
CA GLU A 840 -10.33 -26.52 -37.21
C GLU A 840 -9.26 -25.76 -38.00
N SER A 841 -9.32 -25.81 -39.34
CA SER A 841 -8.38 -25.06 -40.17
C SER A 841 -8.55 -23.55 -40.03
N LYS A 842 -9.79 -23.06 -39.88
CA LYS A 842 -10.07 -21.64 -39.61
C LYS A 842 -9.61 -21.21 -38.21
N LYS A 843 -9.83 -22.06 -37.20
CA LYS A 843 -9.32 -21.83 -35.83
C LYS A 843 -7.80 -21.71 -35.81
N GLN A 844 -7.09 -22.56 -36.55
CA GLN A 844 -5.63 -22.48 -36.64
C GLN A 844 -5.15 -21.17 -37.24
N VAL A 845 -5.83 -20.66 -38.28
CA VAL A 845 -5.50 -19.34 -38.87
C VAL A 845 -5.73 -18.22 -37.86
N LEU A 846 -6.89 -18.20 -37.19
CA LEU A 846 -7.16 -17.20 -36.16
C LEU A 846 -6.14 -17.24 -35.02
N HIS A 847 -5.76 -18.44 -34.57
CA HIS A 847 -4.73 -18.60 -33.55
C HIS A 847 -3.41 -17.95 -33.95
N THR A 848 -2.92 -18.25 -35.17
CA THR A 848 -1.66 -17.67 -35.67
C THR A 848 -1.74 -16.15 -35.83
N LEU A 849 -2.90 -15.60 -36.19
CA LEU A 849 -3.12 -14.16 -36.26
C LEU A 849 -3.16 -13.52 -34.86
N GLY A 850 -3.77 -14.20 -33.87
CA GLY A 850 -3.73 -13.79 -32.47
C GLY A 850 -2.29 -13.76 -31.93
N GLU A 851 -1.47 -14.77 -32.23
CA GLU A 851 -0.05 -14.82 -31.87
C GLU A 851 0.77 -13.68 -32.52
N TYR A 852 0.42 -13.31 -33.75
CA TYR A 852 1.01 -12.15 -34.43
C TYR A 852 0.67 -10.85 -33.70
N GLU A 853 -0.61 -10.61 -33.39
CA GLU A 853 -1.02 -9.41 -32.65
C GLU A 853 -0.39 -9.36 -31.25
N TYR A 854 -0.28 -10.50 -30.57
CA TYR A 854 0.40 -10.61 -29.28
C TYR A 854 1.89 -10.26 -29.38
N SER A 855 2.55 -10.66 -30.46
CA SER A 855 3.96 -10.31 -30.72
C SER A 855 4.13 -8.81 -30.96
N CYS A 856 3.22 -8.19 -31.70
CA CYS A 856 3.19 -6.75 -31.90
C CYS A 856 2.90 -5.98 -30.61
N LEU A 857 1.94 -6.46 -29.80
CA LEU A 857 1.63 -5.91 -28.48
C LEU A 857 2.88 -5.86 -27.58
N LYS A 858 3.62 -6.97 -27.49
CA LYS A 858 4.87 -7.03 -26.71
C LYS A 858 5.92 -6.05 -27.21
N LEU A 859 6.07 -5.94 -28.53
CA LEU A 859 7.03 -5.01 -29.14
C LEU A 859 6.67 -3.55 -28.78
N ALA A 860 5.40 -3.17 -28.94
CA ALA A 860 4.92 -1.84 -28.60
C ALA A 860 5.07 -1.54 -27.10
N PHE A 861 4.76 -2.51 -26.23
CA PHE A 861 4.87 -2.31 -24.77
C PHE A 861 6.32 -2.15 -24.32
N ASN A 862 7.26 -2.93 -24.88
CA ASN A 862 8.69 -2.74 -24.63
C ASN A 862 9.18 -1.37 -25.11
N GLN A 863 8.68 -0.90 -26.27
CA GLN A 863 9.00 0.42 -26.78
C GLN A 863 8.45 1.54 -25.88
N LEU A 864 7.27 1.34 -25.27
CA LEU A 864 6.68 2.26 -24.32
C LEU A 864 7.53 2.35 -23.04
N GLU A 865 7.98 1.22 -22.51
CA GLU A 865 8.87 1.17 -21.34
C GLU A 865 10.22 1.84 -21.61
N ASP A 866 10.77 1.68 -22.82
CA ASP A 866 12.00 2.37 -23.23
C ASP A 866 11.84 3.89 -23.32
N LEU A 867 10.68 4.38 -23.80
CA LEU A 867 10.37 5.81 -23.82
C LEU A 867 10.25 6.35 -22.40
N ARG A 868 9.53 5.64 -21.53
CA ARG A 868 9.39 5.99 -20.11
C ARG A 868 10.75 6.07 -19.43
N ARG A 869 11.62 5.07 -19.63
CA ARG A 869 12.96 5.02 -19.04
C ARG A 869 13.82 6.21 -19.47
N LYS A 870 13.86 6.53 -20.77
CA LYS A 870 14.56 7.71 -21.29
C LYS A 870 14.00 9.01 -20.70
N GLY A 871 12.67 9.11 -20.59
CA GLY A 871 12.00 10.23 -19.94
C GLY A 871 12.41 10.39 -18.49
N ALA A 872 12.41 9.30 -17.72
CA ALA A 872 12.84 9.27 -16.32
C ALA A 872 14.33 9.64 -16.15
N GLU A 873 15.23 9.11 -16.97
CA GLU A 873 16.67 9.43 -16.95
C GLU A 873 16.95 10.90 -17.28
N SER A 874 16.11 11.52 -18.12
CA SER A 874 16.22 12.95 -18.47
C SER A 874 15.57 13.89 -17.45
N SER A 875 14.70 13.37 -16.58
CA SER A 875 13.97 14.14 -15.58
C SER A 875 14.76 14.24 -14.28
N LYS A 876 14.68 15.40 -13.62
CA LYS A 876 15.18 15.57 -12.24
C LYS A 876 14.11 15.27 -11.18
N ASP A 877 12.87 14.99 -11.60
CA ASP A 877 11.75 14.68 -10.71
C ASP A 877 11.75 13.17 -10.39
N VAL A 878 12.36 12.82 -9.25
CA VAL A 878 12.50 11.43 -8.78
C VAL A 878 11.15 10.79 -8.48
N ALA A 879 10.22 11.57 -7.89
CA ALA A 879 8.87 11.13 -7.61
C ALA A 879 8.11 10.77 -8.89
N ALA A 880 8.20 11.62 -9.93
CA ALA A 880 7.63 11.33 -11.24
C ALA A 880 8.23 10.08 -11.89
N ALA A 881 9.55 9.90 -11.79
CA ALA A 881 10.23 8.72 -12.31
C ALA A 881 9.74 7.43 -11.62
N ARG A 882 9.68 7.42 -10.27
CA ARG A 882 9.16 6.31 -9.47
C ARG A 882 7.71 5.98 -9.82
N LEU A 883 6.84 6.98 -9.83
CA LEU A 883 5.42 6.81 -10.16
C LEU A 883 5.23 6.35 -11.61
N SER A 884 6.07 6.79 -12.55
CA SER A 884 6.01 6.32 -13.94
C SER A 884 6.30 4.82 -14.05
N LYS A 885 7.31 4.32 -13.31
CA LYS A 885 7.62 2.89 -13.25
C LYS A 885 6.43 2.13 -12.66
N ARG A 886 5.87 2.66 -11.56
CA ARG A 886 4.72 2.05 -10.91
C ARG A 886 3.49 1.94 -11.82
N ARG A 887 3.22 2.95 -12.65
CA ARG A 887 2.16 2.88 -13.69
C ARG A 887 2.40 1.73 -14.67
N MET A 888 3.65 1.50 -15.07
CA MET A 888 3.97 0.39 -15.99
C MET A 888 3.81 -0.98 -15.36
N ASP A 889 4.05 -1.13 -14.05
CA ASP A 889 3.75 -2.39 -13.34
C ASP A 889 2.23 -2.70 -13.37
N VAL A 890 1.39 -1.66 -13.20
CA VAL A 890 -0.08 -1.81 -13.30
C VAL A 890 -0.52 -2.08 -14.74
N TRP A 891 0.08 -1.43 -15.73
CA TRP A 891 -0.20 -1.73 -17.14
C TRP A 891 0.20 -3.15 -17.51
N SER A 892 1.36 -3.63 -17.05
CA SER A 892 1.78 -5.01 -17.27
C SER A 892 0.79 -6.01 -16.66
N MET A 893 0.27 -5.72 -15.47
CA MET A 893 -0.79 -6.51 -14.83
C MET A 893 -2.08 -6.51 -15.66
N PHE A 894 -2.47 -5.36 -16.23
CA PHE A 894 -3.62 -5.26 -17.13
C PHE A 894 -3.42 -6.09 -18.41
N LEU A 895 -2.23 -6.07 -19.00
CA LEU A 895 -1.93 -6.90 -20.17
C LEU A 895 -2.05 -8.39 -19.83
N ASP A 896 -1.53 -8.81 -18.68
CA ASP A 896 -1.68 -10.19 -18.18
C ASP A 896 -3.16 -10.56 -17.96
N GLN A 897 -4.00 -9.62 -17.49
CA GLN A 897 -5.44 -9.82 -17.36
C GLN A 897 -6.12 -10.07 -18.69
N VAL A 898 -5.79 -9.32 -19.74
CA VAL A 898 -6.40 -9.51 -21.06
C VAL A 898 -5.92 -10.81 -21.71
N VAL A 899 -4.63 -11.13 -21.61
CA VAL A 899 -4.09 -12.43 -22.07
C VAL A 899 -4.77 -13.59 -21.36
N LEU A 900 -5.00 -13.47 -20.05
CA LEU A 900 -5.74 -14.47 -19.28
C LEU A 900 -7.15 -14.64 -19.81
N PHE A 901 -7.85 -13.54 -20.09
CA PHE A 901 -9.19 -13.57 -20.65
C PHE A 901 -9.23 -14.34 -21.98
N ASP A 902 -8.32 -14.04 -22.90
CA ASP A 902 -8.20 -14.73 -24.19
C ASP A 902 -7.93 -16.23 -24.02
N GLN A 903 -6.99 -16.60 -23.15
CA GLN A 903 -6.67 -18.01 -22.88
C GLN A 903 -7.88 -18.76 -22.32
N ILE A 904 -8.63 -18.16 -21.39
CA ILE A 904 -9.80 -18.80 -20.81
C ILE A 904 -10.92 -18.93 -21.84
N TYR A 905 -11.16 -17.93 -22.69
CA TYR A 905 -12.17 -18.00 -23.76
C TYR A 905 -11.89 -19.10 -24.77
N VAL A 906 -10.62 -19.35 -25.10
CA VAL A 906 -10.21 -20.48 -25.96
C VAL A 906 -10.50 -21.83 -25.29
N ILE A 907 -10.31 -21.92 -23.97
CA ILE A 907 -10.55 -23.16 -23.19
C ILE A 907 -12.05 -23.40 -22.97
N LYS A 908 -12.81 -22.34 -22.66
CA LYS A 908 -14.25 -22.37 -22.38
C LYS A 908 -14.88 -21.03 -22.75
N ASP A 909 -15.89 -21.06 -23.63
CA ASP A 909 -16.68 -19.86 -23.93
C ASP A 909 -17.41 -19.38 -22.66
N LEU A 910 -17.10 -18.14 -22.23
CA LEU A 910 -17.66 -17.49 -21.05
C LEU A 910 -18.70 -16.41 -21.39
N SER A 911 -19.21 -16.38 -22.62
CA SER A 911 -20.32 -15.49 -22.99
C SER A 911 -21.59 -15.74 -22.17
N SER A 912 -22.41 -14.68 -22.03
CA SER A 912 -23.70 -14.69 -21.33
C SER A 912 -24.65 -15.81 -21.80
N HIS A 913 -24.57 -16.21 -23.07
CA HIS A 913 -25.48 -17.19 -23.69
C HIS A 913 -25.07 -18.67 -23.50
N HIS A 914 -23.79 -19.03 -23.36
CA HIS A 914 -23.35 -20.43 -23.44
C HIS A 914 -23.34 -21.23 -22.12
N ILE A 915 -23.58 -20.59 -20.97
CA ILE A 915 -23.67 -21.27 -19.66
C ILE A 915 -25.03 -21.98 -19.45
N VAL A 916 -25.87 -22.03 -20.48
CA VAL A 916 -27.22 -22.64 -20.44
C VAL A 916 -27.20 -24.16 -20.70
N GLN A 917 -26.24 -24.69 -21.45
CA GLN A 917 -26.27 -26.11 -21.85
C GLN A 917 -25.65 -27.11 -20.85
N GLU A 918 -24.89 -26.68 -19.83
CA GLU A 918 -24.23 -27.61 -18.88
C GLU A 918 -25.15 -28.16 -17.77
N ASN A 919 -26.34 -27.57 -17.53
CA ASN A 919 -27.28 -28.02 -16.48
C ASN A 919 -28.57 -28.66 -17.01
N GLY A 920 -28.61 -29.00 -18.30
CA GLY A 920 -29.71 -29.71 -18.94
C GLY A 920 -29.41 -31.20 -19.07
N ASN A 921 -29.46 -31.93 -17.95
CA ASN A 921 -29.79 -33.36 -17.89
C ASN A 921 -30.44 -33.68 -16.55
#